data_AF-A0A7Y3TW93-F1
#
_entry.id   AF-A0A7Y3TW93-F1
#
_cell.length_a   1.000
_cell.length_b   1.000
_cell.length_c   1.000
_cell.angle_alpha   90.00
_cell.angle_beta   90.00
_cell.angle_gamma   90.00
#
_symmetry.space_group_name_H-M   'P 1'
#
loop_
_entity.id
_entity.type
_entity.pdbx_description
1 polymer ?
#
loop_
_entity_poly.entity_id
_entity_poly.type
_entity_poly.pdbx_seq_one_letter_code
_entity_poly.pdbx_strand_id
1 'polypeptide(L)'
;MGTLTLDNLGGTALQGATGNDQEGRCLVLVEPNLRALDLHDDPRLEVLDLSNCGEQDVLHLQLDRLPNLREIRLPVLRSGAIIHRFTLALPRSLSVHGRVIEFDADWQTGSLRLCAEGAPWASLRVLGKEARMHDLALQHEFAECPRLTSHSPIRHSGPLTIVLSSNTLPERLHLSGEGQWWLADASQVTSLVIDGPPRVHVHRAVALESLTQLRTGRCEVEGADALTNVQGPTQQVRQQASQPPPYDVRHHMSKQLTLRGKMSSLTIADGWGDVHLHAPTLTYLQLGWAKHLALYHCGRLDQVALPDGLPVDCHGEVPTPLLNQARFFIDEATLKQSLRRLEAGELSLLEGVLNVLSQRYTPAAAFHSLTTLHHLAGQGMALAELWQCRRTLSAWQRQQGRKRKHPTLRDADYLRADKHWGWDLPVDRLEEGLMADLHLWALCLPQSEHAQAFRKTLLKDGQSPNQLGYFLRAATRENAPEALVTLMLDVLTALYRQHPWPCMHVPSKQAGATRYLPRLLHAAQTEAQRQAVMHAMVELMPWKKVPLQLGALRAAYPGEARALLMTLSRQPDEWWRWKLSHQLFSQEKMAHLRQALTRQALMPANTDMAVLNDIVEPSDSQENMGDIVSAPLHTIRRMPPRRRRTSP
;
A
#
# COMPACT_ATOMS: atom_id res chain seq x y z
N MET A 1 47.65 18.12 -37.88
CA MET A 1 47.47 19.22 -36.90
C MET A 1 48.60 19.17 -35.88
N GLY A 2 48.97 20.30 -35.28
CA GLY A 2 49.79 20.30 -34.06
C GLY A 2 49.00 19.72 -32.87
N THR A 3 49.68 19.42 -31.77
CA THR A 3 49.07 18.92 -30.53
C THR A 3 47.94 19.84 -30.06
N LEU A 4 46.77 19.28 -29.76
CA LEU A 4 45.62 20.05 -29.26
C LEU A 4 45.94 20.60 -27.86
N THR A 5 45.52 21.84 -27.61
CA THR A 5 45.58 22.40 -26.25
C THR A 5 44.34 21.94 -25.49
N LEU A 6 44.54 21.10 -24.48
CA LEU A 6 43.49 20.61 -23.58
C LEU A 6 43.47 21.47 -22.30
N ASP A 7 42.28 21.66 -21.73
CA ASP A 7 42.14 22.25 -20.40
C ASP A 7 42.55 21.26 -19.28
N ASN A 8 42.47 21.73 -18.03
CA ASN A 8 42.84 20.91 -16.85
C ASN A 8 41.96 19.66 -16.65
N LEU A 9 40.82 19.58 -17.34
CA LEU A 9 39.88 18.46 -17.31
C LEU A 9 39.99 17.57 -18.54
N GLY A 10 40.91 17.86 -19.47
CA GLY A 10 41.06 17.14 -20.74
C GLY A 10 40.04 17.55 -21.80
N GLY A 11 39.39 18.71 -21.65
CA GLY A 11 38.43 19.27 -22.58
C GLY A 11 39.08 20.18 -23.62
N THR A 12 38.47 20.25 -24.80
CA THR A 12 38.81 21.26 -25.82
C THR A 12 37.60 21.57 -26.70
N ALA A 13 37.61 22.76 -27.31
CA ALA A 13 36.57 23.21 -28.22
C ALA A 13 37.18 23.63 -29.55
N LEU A 14 36.60 23.15 -30.65
CA LEU A 14 36.99 23.50 -32.01
C LEU A 14 35.82 24.15 -32.74
N GLN A 15 36.11 25.23 -33.46
CA GLN A 15 35.11 26.01 -34.18
C GLN A 15 35.53 26.25 -35.63
N GLY A 16 34.58 26.11 -36.56
CA GLY A 16 34.77 26.37 -37.98
C GLY A 16 35.20 25.14 -38.78
N ALA A 17 36.02 25.32 -39.82
CA ALA A 17 36.53 24.21 -40.63
C ALA A 17 37.63 23.44 -39.87
N THR A 18 37.21 22.41 -39.14
CA THR A 18 38.05 21.59 -38.26
C THR A 18 38.71 20.42 -38.96
N GLY A 19 38.10 19.88 -40.03
CA GLY A 19 38.60 18.71 -40.74
C GLY A 19 40.07 18.85 -41.15
N ASN A 20 40.88 17.84 -40.78
CA ASN A 20 42.33 17.82 -41.00
C ASN A 20 42.78 16.72 -41.98
N ASP A 21 41.83 15.95 -42.50
CA ASP A 21 42.03 14.88 -43.48
C ASP A 21 40.89 14.88 -44.52
N GLN A 22 41.09 14.14 -45.62
CA GLN A 22 40.12 13.97 -46.72
C GLN A 22 39.55 15.29 -47.25
N GLU A 23 40.44 16.27 -47.50
CA GLU A 23 40.07 17.61 -47.97
C GLU A 23 39.16 18.38 -47.00
N GLY A 24 39.31 18.12 -45.70
CA GLY A 24 38.53 18.78 -44.64
C GLY A 24 37.20 18.10 -44.32
N ARG A 25 36.96 16.89 -44.86
CA ARG A 25 35.75 16.10 -44.56
C ARG A 25 35.91 15.16 -43.36
N CYS A 26 37.15 14.91 -42.94
CA CYS A 26 37.44 14.04 -41.80
C CYS A 26 38.25 14.81 -40.75
N LEU A 27 37.83 14.72 -39.49
CA LEU A 27 38.61 15.17 -38.34
C LEU A 27 39.17 13.95 -37.62
N VAL A 28 40.48 13.77 -37.71
CA VAL A 28 41.21 12.70 -37.00
C VAL A 28 41.96 13.31 -35.82
N LEU A 29 41.64 12.87 -34.60
CA LEU A 29 42.33 13.29 -33.38
C LEU A 29 43.11 12.12 -32.75
N VAL A 30 44.30 12.42 -32.25
CA VAL A 30 45.20 11.47 -31.58
C VAL A 30 45.65 12.07 -30.25
N GLU A 31 44.70 12.22 -29.33
CA GLU A 31 44.94 12.88 -28.03
C GLU A 31 44.55 11.93 -26.88
N PRO A 32 45.52 11.23 -26.26
CA PRO A 32 45.27 10.22 -25.23
C PRO A 32 44.50 10.73 -24.00
N ASN A 33 44.60 12.02 -23.71
CA ASN A 33 43.99 12.66 -22.55
C ASN A 33 42.69 13.41 -22.85
N LEU A 34 42.15 13.31 -24.08
CA LEU A 34 40.90 13.95 -24.47
C LEU A 34 39.74 13.32 -23.69
N ARG A 35 39.01 14.11 -22.90
CA ARG A 35 37.83 13.67 -22.13
C ARG A 35 36.55 14.39 -22.54
N ALA A 36 36.67 15.57 -23.13
CA ALA A 36 35.55 16.31 -23.68
C ALA A 36 35.95 17.00 -25.00
N LEU A 37 35.07 16.94 -25.98
CA LEU A 37 35.27 17.61 -27.27
C LEU A 37 33.99 18.33 -27.69
N ASP A 38 34.11 19.64 -27.83
CA ASP A 38 33.06 20.49 -28.35
C ASP A 38 33.40 20.87 -29.80
N LEU A 39 32.54 20.52 -30.75
CA LEU A 39 32.69 20.83 -32.17
C LEU A 39 31.54 21.73 -32.62
N HIS A 40 31.89 22.90 -33.14
CA HIS A 40 30.94 23.91 -33.58
C HIS A 40 31.20 24.36 -35.02
N ASP A 41 30.15 24.53 -35.81
CA ASP A 41 30.18 25.26 -37.09
C ASP A 41 31.09 24.68 -38.18
N ASP A 42 31.16 23.35 -38.31
CA ASP A 42 31.84 22.69 -39.44
C ASP A 42 30.83 22.13 -40.46
N PRO A 43 30.56 22.86 -41.56
CA PRO A 43 29.61 22.41 -42.57
C PRO A 43 30.18 21.31 -43.49
N ARG A 44 31.48 21.03 -43.45
CA ARG A 44 32.13 20.04 -44.34
C ARG A 44 32.43 18.72 -43.65
N LEU A 45 32.47 18.72 -42.32
CA LEU A 45 32.79 17.52 -41.55
C LEU A 45 31.76 16.41 -41.80
N GLU A 46 32.24 15.28 -42.31
CA GLU A 46 31.46 14.06 -42.53
C GLU A 46 31.82 12.97 -41.52
N VAL A 47 33.08 12.89 -41.09
CA VAL A 47 33.61 11.84 -40.21
C VAL A 47 34.39 12.45 -39.05
N LEU A 48 34.07 12.03 -37.83
CA LEU A 48 34.83 12.31 -36.61
C LEU A 48 35.53 11.01 -36.17
N ASP A 49 36.86 10.94 -36.32
CA ASP A 49 37.65 9.77 -35.94
C ASP A 49 38.49 10.03 -34.69
N LEU A 50 38.05 9.45 -33.57
CA LEU A 50 38.69 9.50 -32.25
C LEU A 50 39.25 8.13 -31.84
N SER A 51 39.28 7.15 -32.75
CA SER A 51 39.67 5.77 -32.45
C SER A 51 41.10 5.65 -31.91
N ASN A 52 41.97 6.61 -32.25
CA ASN A 52 43.37 6.66 -31.83
C ASN A 52 43.61 7.50 -30.56
N CYS A 53 42.58 7.92 -29.84
CA CYS A 53 42.70 8.67 -28.57
C CYS A 53 42.98 7.77 -27.33
N GLY A 54 43.39 6.51 -27.53
CA GLY A 54 43.75 5.59 -26.45
C GLY A 54 42.57 5.03 -25.65
N GLU A 55 42.85 4.32 -24.56
CA GLU A 55 41.81 3.80 -23.65
C GLU A 55 41.42 4.87 -22.63
N GLN A 56 40.12 5.10 -22.47
CA GLN A 56 39.57 6.12 -21.59
C GLN A 56 38.38 5.58 -20.80
N ASP A 57 38.01 6.25 -19.72
CA ASP A 57 36.82 5.86 -18.95
C ASP A 57 35.52 6.32 -19.65
N VAL A 58 35.40 7.63 -19.85
CA VAL A 58 34.24 8.32 -20.43
C VAL A 58 34.73 9.40 -21.39
N LEU A 59 33.92 9.69 -22.41
CA LEU A 59 34.15 10.79 -23.36
C LEU A 59 32.86 11.57 -23.56
N HIS A 60 32.93 12.89 -23.41
CA HIS A 60 31.82 13.80 -23.65
C HIS A 60 31.99 14.46 -25.02
N LEU A 61 30.95 14.39 -25.86
CA LEU A 61 30.94 15.04 -27.17
C LEU A 61 29.78 16.04 -27.22
N GLN A 62 30.09 17.29 -27.57
CA GLN A 62 29.10 18.30 -27.91
C GLN A 62 29.22 18.65 -29.39
N LEU A 63 28.18 18.35 -30.17
CA LEU A 63 28.20 18.41 -31.63
C LEU A 63 27.16 19.41 -32.11
N ASP A 64 27.59 20.62 -32.46
CA ASP A 64 26.71 21.72 -32.81
C ASP A 64 26.90 22.16 -34.27
N ARG A 65 25.78 22.28 -34.99
CA ARG A 65 25.74 22.73 -36.39
C ARG A 65 26.70 21.96 -37.32
N LEU A 66 26.67 20.63 -37.23
CA LEU A 66 27.46 19.70 -38.07
C LEU A 66 26.55 18.92 -39.04
N PRO A 67 25.98 19.56 -40.08
CA PRO A 67 24.90 18.99 -40.89
C PRO A 67 25.30 17.73 -41.67
N ASN A 68 26.57 17.60 -42.05
CA ASN A 68 27.08 16.50 -42.86
C ASN A 68 27.70 15.36 -42.05
N LEU A 69 27.84 15.51 -40.72
CA LEU A 69 28.47 14.52 -39.86
C LEU A 69 27.64 13.24 -39.81
N ARG A 70 28.13 12.20 -40.50
CA ARG A 70 27.48 10.90 -40.70
C ARG A 70 28.16 9.75 -39.97
N GLU A 71 29.40 9.93 -39.49
CA GLU A 71 30.15 8.89 -38.82
C GLU A 71 30.96 9.43 -37.64
N ILE A 72 30.91 8.73 -36.51
CA ILE A 72 31.73 8.99 -35.32
C ILE A 72 32.40 7.67 -34.93
N ARG A 73 33.73 7.66 -34.83
CA ARG A 73 34.49 6.52 -34.32
C ARG A 73 35.06 6.87 -32.96
N LEU A 74 34.54 6.23 -31.93
CA LEU A 74 34.94 6.48 -30.54
C LEU A 74 36.22 5.71 -30.20
N PRO A 75 37.00 6.19 -29.21
CA PRO A 75 38.07 5.41 -28.62
C PRO A 75 37.54 4.20 -27.83
N VAL A 76 38.45 3.39 -27.28
CA VAL A 76 38.08 2.32 -26.35
C VAL A 76 37.63 2.93 -25.03
N LEU A 77 36.33 2.88 -24.75
CA LEU A 77 35.73 3.47 -23.55
C LEU A 77 35.29 2.39 -22.55
N ARG A 78 35.55 2.59 -21.25
CA ARG A 78 35.09 1.66 -20.21
C ARG A 78 33.61 1.87 -19.91
N SER A 79 33.23 3.11 -19.63
CA SER A 79 31.87 3.52 -19.27
C SER A 79 31.02 3.85 -20.50
N GLY A 80 31.65 4.34 -21.58
CA GLY A 80 31.00 4.72 -22.83
C GLY A 80 30.99 6.24 -23.05
N ALA A 81 30.54 6.68 -24.21
CA ALA A 81 30.45 8.09 -24.58
C ALA A 81 29.09 8.71 -24.22
N ILE A 82 29.12 9.99 -23.89
CA ILE A 82 27.96 10.86 -23.73
C ILE A 82 27.98 11.81 -24.92
N ILE A 83 26.95 11.76 -25.76
CA ILE A 83 26.90 12.52 -27.01
C ILE A 83 25.71 13.47 -26.98
N HIS A 84 25.99 14.77 -26.99
CA HIS A 84 25.02 15.84 -27.14
C HIS A 84 25.09 16.37 -28.57
N ARG A 85 23.99 16.34 -29.31
CA ARG A 85 23.93 16.84 -30.69
C ARG A 85 22.90 17.95 -30.82
N PHE A 86 23.39 19.15 -31.10
CA PHE A 86 22.59 20.35 -31.33
C PHE A 86 22.61 20.66 -32.82
N THR A 87 21.86 19.92 -33.64
CA THR A 87 21.82 20.17 -35.08
C THR A 87 20.43 19.92 -35.64
N LEU A 88 19.82 20.99 -36.16
CA LEU A 88 18.46 20.98 -36.71
C LEU A 88 18.28 20.00 -37.90
N ALA A 89 19.32 19.82 -38.72
CA ALA A 89 19.32 18.92 -39.86
C ALA A 89 20.22 17.71 -39.59
N LEU A 90 19.61 16.57 -39.30
CA LEU A 90 20.33 15.29 -39.24
C LEU A 90 20.57 14.78 -40.67
N PRO A 91 21.76 14.22 -40.95
CA PRO A 91 21.99 13.55 -42.22
C PRO A 91 21.04 12.35 -42.35
N ARG A 92 20.96 11.81 -43.58
CA ARG A 92 20.22 10.57 -43.88
C ARG A 92 20.48 9.47 -42.86
N SER A 93 21.73 9.28 -42.46
CA SER A 93 22.13 8.37 -41.38
C SER A 93 23.34 8.89 -40.61
N LEU A 94 23.37 8.65 -39.30
CA LEU A 94 24.54 8.82 -38.44
C LEU A 94 24.88 7.47 -37.79
N SER A 95 26.12 7.03 -37.93
CA SER A 95 26.67 5.84 -37.28
C SER A 95 27.70 6.23 -36.23
N VAL A 96 27.57 5.70 -35.03
CA VAL A 96 28.56 5.84 -33.96
C VAL A 96 29.14 4.46 -33.66
N HIS A 97 30.43 4.33 -33.88
CA HIS A 97 31.20 3.12 -33.65
C HIS A 97 31.86 3.21 -32.27
N GLY A 98 31.53 2.27 -31.40
CA GLY A 98 32.03 2.23 -30.02
C GLY A 98 30.95 2.46 -28.99
N ARG A 99 31.34 2.37 -27.72
CA ARG A 99 30.40 2.32 -26.59
C ARG A 99 29.75 3.67 -26.34
N VAL A 100 28.42 3.70 -26.24
CA VAL A 100 27.62 4.89 -25.93
C VAL A 100 26.77 4.63 -24.69
N ILE A 101 26.81 5.52 -23.70
CA ILE A 101 25.99 5.42 -22.49
C ILE A 101 24.84 6.44 -22.48
N GLU A 102 25.00 7.56 -23.19
CA GLU A 102 23.98 8.58 -23.32
C GLU A 102 24.01 9.21 -24.71
N PHE A 103 22.83 9.41 -25.29
CA PHE A 103 22.64 10.14 -26.53
C PHE A 103 21.52 11.15 -26.35
N ASP A 104 21.86 12.42 -26.50
CA ASP A 104 20.98 13.56 -26.39
C ASP A 104 21.03 14.34 -27.71
N ALA A 105 19.88 14.63 -28.28
CA ALA A 105 19.81 15.33 -29.56
C ALA A 105 18.59 16.23 -29.66
N ASP A 106 18.84 17.47 -30.08
CA ASP A 106 17.83 18.43 -30.47
C ASP A 106 17.73 18.50 -32.00
N TRP A 107 16.54 18.27 -32.54
CA TRP A 107 16.24 18.44 -33.97
C TRP A 107 14.93 19.21 -34.17
N GLN A 108 14.66 19.63 -35.40
CA GLN A 108 13.54 20.53 -35.77
C GLN A 108 12.14 20.15 -35.23
N THR A 109 11.91 18.92 -34.82
CA THR A 109 10.59 18.40 -34.39
C THR A 109 10.57 17.90 -32.95
N GLY A 110 11.64 18.10 -32.16
CA GLY A 110 11.70 17.74 -30.75
C GLY A 110 13.11 17.51 -30.22
N SER A 111 13.21 17.29 -28.91
CA SER A 111 14.41 16.87 -28.19
C SER A 111 14.28 15.41 -27.79
N LEU A 112 15.35 14.62 -27.92
CA LEU A 112 15.41 13.23 -27.45
C LEU A 112 16.65 13.03 -26.60
N ARG A 113 16.44 12.54 -25.37
CA ARG A 113 17.50 12.09 -24.49
C ARG A 113 17.31 10.62 -24.12
N LEU A 114 18.28 9.80 -24.46
CA LEU A 114 18.32 8.38 -24.15
C LEU A 114 19.54 8.07 -23.29
N CYS A 115 19.33 7.32 -22.20
CA CYS A 115 20.39 6.80 -21.35
C CYS A 115 20.33 5.26 -21.36
N ALA A 116 21.48 4.61 -21.44
CA ALA A 116 21.55 3.16 -21.41
C ALA A 116 21.21 2.62 -20.01
N GLU A 117 20.22 1.74 -19.91
CA GLU A 117 19.85 1.09 -18.64
C GLU A 117 20.85 -0.04 -18.30
N GLY A 118 21.88 0.30 -17.54
CA GLY A 118 22.80 -0.65 -16.90
C GLY A 118 24.13 -0.86 -17.63
N ALA A 119 24.12 -1.14 -18.93
CA ALA A 119 25.34 -1.30 -19.73
C ALA A 119 25.29 -0.44 -21.00
N PRO A 120 26.41 0.17 -21.43
CA PRO A 120 26.45 0.99 -22.63
C PRO A 120 26.10 0.18 -23.88
N TRP A 121 25.49 0.84 -24.85
CA TRP A 121 25.26 0.28 -26.18
C TRP A 121 26.59 0.07 -26.89
N ALA A 122 26.74 -1.07 -27.58
CA ALA A 122 27.96 -1.38 -28.33
C ALA A 122 28.22 -0.44 -29.52
N SER A 123 27.13 0.10 -30.08
CA SER A 123 27.12 1.09 -31.14
C SER A 123 25.76 1.80 -31.17
N LEU A 124 25.71 2.93 -31.86
CA LEU A 124 24.49 3.70 -32.07
C LEU A 124 24.30 3.97 -33.56
N ARG A 125 23.07 3.87 -34.03
CA ARG A 125 22.68 4.29 -35.37
C ARG A 125 21.44 5.16 -35.31
N VAL A 126 21.48 6.30 -35.98
CA VAL A 126 20.36 7.25 -36.08
C VAL A 126 19.97 7.39 -37.54
N LEU A 127 18.70 7.15 -37.85
CA LEU A 127 18.11 7.33 -39.17
C LEU A 127 17.29 8.61 -39.19
N GLY A 128 17.76 9.60 -39.95
CA GLY A 128 17.17 10.94 -40.06
C GLY A 128 15.93 10.98 -40.94
N LYS A 129 15.42 12.19 -41.20
CA LYS A 129 14.20 12.42 -42.01
C LYS A 129 14.34 11.99 -43.47
N GLU A 130 15.55 12.03 -44.00
CA GLU A 130 15.86 11.66 -45.38
C GLU A 130 16.17 10.16 -45.54
N ALA A 131 16.16 9.40 -44.43
CA ALA A 131 16.30 7.95 -44.48
C ALA A 131 15.15 7.32 -45.30
N ARG A 132 15.49 6.26 -46.02
CA ARG A 132 14.57 5.47 -46.84
C ARG A 132 14.42 4.08 -46.24
N MET A 133 13.39 3.35 -46.65
CA MET A 133 13.16 1.96 -46.19
C MET A 133 14.39 1.05 -46.35
N HIS A 134 15.17 1.21 -47.42
CA HIS A 134 16.39 0.42 -47.61
C HIS A 134 17.42 0.64 -46.48
N ASP A 135 17.45 1.82 -45.86
CA ASP A 135 18.37 2.11 -44.77
C ASP A 135 18.03 1.32 -43.50
N LEU A 136 16.77 0.92 -43.31
CA LEU A 136 16.38 0.01 -42.22
C LEU A 136 16.94 -1.40 -42.42
N ALA A 137 17.03 -1.86 -43.67
CA ALA A 137 17.46 -3.20 -44.03
C ALA A 137 18.98 -3.37 -44.05
N LEU A 138 19.72 -2.26 -44.24
CA LEU A 138 21.18 -2.26 -44.09
C LEU A 138 21.51 -2.61 -42.65
N GLN A 139 21.75 -3.88 -42.39
CA GLN A 139 22.27 -4.33 -41.13
C GLN A 139 23.67 -3.75 -40.94
N HIS A 140 24.11 -3.78 -39.70
CA HIS A 140 25.48 -3.55 -39.31
C HIS A 140 26.47 -4.44 -40.09
N GLU A 141 26.84 -4.06 -41.32
CA GLU A 141 28.03 -4.56 -42.01
C GLU A 141 29.25 -3.96 -41.30
N PHE A 142 29.45 -4.36 -40.04
CA PHE A 142 30.65 -4.03 -39.31
C PHE A 142 31.72 -5.03 -39.74
N ALA A 143 32.69 -4.53 -40.49
CA ALA A 143 33.99 -5.17 -40.60
C ALA A 143 34.44 -5.57 -39.18
N GLU A 144 34.84 -6.82 -39.04
CA GLU A 144 35.39 -7.39 -37.82
C GLU A 144 36.47 -6.45 -37.25
N CYS A 145 36.14 -5.65 -36.24
CA CYS A 145 37.18 -5.19 -35.33
C CYS A 145 37.74 -6.46 -34.68
N PRO A 146 39.05 -6.75 -34.78
CA PRO A 146 39.63 -7.95 -34.23
C PRO A 146 39.22 -8.02 -32.76
N ARG A 147 38.62 -9.15 -32.38
CA ARG A 147 38.24 -9.44 -31.00
C ARG A 147 39.41 -9.07 -30.10
N LEU A 148 39.30 -7.95 -29.39
CA LEU A 148 40.15 -7.68 -28.25
C LEU A 148 39.85 -8.81 -27.27
N THR A 149 40.72 -9.82 -27.28
CA THR A 149 40.78 -10.91 -26.33
C THR A 149 41.05 -10.31 -24.95
N SER A 150 40.01 -9.78 -24.31
CA SER A 150 40.06 -9.38 -22.92
C SER A 150 38.92 -10.09 -22.19
N HIS A 151 39.34 -10.97 -21.28
CA HIS A 151 38.50 -11.70 -20.34
C HIS A 151 37.86 -10.74 -19.33
N SER A 152 36.90 -9.93 -19.77
CA SER A 152 36.08 -9.13 -18.87
C SER A 152 34.61 -9.55 -18.98
N PRO A 153 33.94 -9.92 -17.87
CA PRO A 153 32.57 -10.40 -17.85
C PRO A 153 31.55 -9.25 -17.94
N ILE A 154 31.88 -8.18 -18.68
CA ILE A 154 31.03 -7.01 -18.79
C ILE A 154 29.94 -7.35 -19.81
N ARG A 155 28.70 -7.55 -19.32
CA ARG A 155 27.53 -7.72 -20.16
C ARG A 155 27.37 -6.48 -21.03
N HIS A 156 27.55 -6.60 -22.34
CA HIS A 156 27.28 -5.50 -23.26
C HIS A 156 25.80 -5.46 -23.61
N SER A 157 25.22 -4.26 -23.65
CA SER A 157 23.96 -4.09 -24.36
C SER A 157 24.27 -4.14 -25.85
N GLY A 158 23.41 -4.82 -26.63
CA GLY A 158 23.48 -4.78 -28.09
C GLY A 158 23.36 -3.35 -28.64
N PRO A 159 23.47 -3.19 -29.97
CA PRO A 159 23.41 -1.88 -30.63
C PRO A 159 22.08 -1.16 -30.37
N LEU A 160 22.06 0.17 -30.45
CA LEU A 160 20.83 0.98 -30.45
C LEU A 160 20.56 1.54 -31.85
N THR A 161 19.37 1.30 -32.38
CA THR A 161 18.88 1.91 -33.62
C THR A 161 17.75 2.88 -33.31
N ILE A 162 17.90 4.14 -33.72
CA ILE A 162 16.92 5.21 -33.56
C ILE A 162 16.38 5.58 -34.95
N VAL A 163 15.06 5.55 -35.12
CA VAL A 163 14.38 5.99 -36.34
C VAL A 163 13.52 7.21 -36.03
N LEU A 164 13.84 8.34 -36.66
CA LEU A 164 13.25 9.63 -36.30
C LEU A 164 12.02 10.03 -37.08
N SER A 165 11.83 9.42 -38.25
CA SER A 165 10.82 9.85 -39.22
C SER A 165 9.89 8.71 -39.54
N SER A 166 8.59 9.02 -39.53
CA SER A 166 7.55 8.10 -39.96
C SER A 166 7.78 7.65 -41.39
N ASN A 167 8.13 8.56 -42.32
CA ASN A 167 8.37 8.28 -43.74
C ASN A 167 9.35 7.14 -44.03
N THR A 168 10.26 6.85 -43.10
CA THR A 168 11.23 5.76 -43.23
C THR A 168 10.59 4.39 -42.99
N LEU A 169 9.52 4.35 -42.21
CA LEU A 169 8.85 3.13 -41.75
C LEU A 169 7.74 2.70 -42.71
N PRO A 170 7.64 1.43 -43.13
CA PRO A 170 6.46 0.94 -43.84
C PRO A 170 5.23 0.87 -42.92
N GLU A 171 4.03 0.82 -43.51
CA GLU A 171 2.79 0.58 -42.75
C GLU A 171 2.83 -0.75 -41.98
N ARG A 172 3.40 -1.80 -42.60
CA ARG A 172 3.63 -3.10 -41.97
C ARG A 172 5.12 -3.26 -41.71
N LEU A 173 5.50 -3.09 -40.44
CA LEU A 173 6.89 -3.12 -40.01
C LEU A 173 7.21 -4.47 -39.37
N HIS A 174 8.23 -5.14 -39.89
CA HIS A 174 8.83 -6.31 -39.27
C HIS A 174 10.24 -5.95 -38.80
N LEU A 175 10.41 -5.87 -37.47
CA LEU A 175 11.70 -5.66 -36.84
C LEU A 175 12.38 -7.00 -36.60
N SER A 176 13.40 -7.28 -37.40
CA SER A 176 14.31 -8.41 -37.21
C SER A 176 15.72 -7.91 -36.88
N GLY A 177 16.44 -8.65 -36.05
CA GLY A 177 17.83 -8.32 -35.67
C GLY A 177 18.05 -8.26 -34.17
N GLU A 178 19.25 -7.81 -33.78
CA GLU A 178 19.68 -7.73 -32.39
C GLU A 178 19.67 -6.28 -31.86
N GLY A 179 19.76 -6.13 -30.54
CA GLY A 179 19.87 -4.83 -29.90
C GLY A 179 18.55 -4.15 -29.56
N GLN A 180 18.60 -2.83 -29.40
CA GLN A 180 17.50 -1.99 -28.97
C GLN A 180 17.02 -1.13 -30.13
N TRP A 181 15.71 -0.91 -30.20
CA TRP A 181 15.07 -0.10 -31.23
C TRP A 181 14.25 1.02 -30.61
N TRP A 182 14.40 2.22 -31.16
CA TRP A 182 13.62 3.40 -30.79
C TRP A 182 12.97 4.01 -32.02
N LEU A 183 11.66 3.88 -32.16
CA LEU A 183 10.88 4.47 -33.22
C LEU A 183 10.24 5.76 -32.68
N ALA A 184 10.83 6.92 -32.99
CA ALA A 184 10.37 8.20 -32.43
C ALA A 184 9.03 8.69 -33.02
N ASP A 185 8.74 8.31 -34.27
CA ASP A 185 7.48 8.61 -34.93
C ASP A 185 7.00 7.41 -35.75
N ALA A 186 6.13 6.60 -35.16
CA ALA A 186 5.52 5.43 -35.79
C ALA A 186 4.09 5.70 -36.28
N SER A 187 3.74 6.96 -36.58
CA SER A 187 2.35 7.37 -36.85
C SER A 187 1.67 6.66 -38.01
N GLN A 188 2.45 6.12 -38.96
CA GLN A 188 1.93 5.40 -40.13
C GLN A 188 2.02 3.88 -40.02
N VAL A 189 2.63 3.34 -38.96
CA VAL A 189 2.74 1.90 -38.76
C VAL A 189 1.40 1.38 -38.27
N THR A 190 0.75 0.52 -39.06
CA THR A 190 -0.51 -0.14 -38.73
C THR A 190 -0.30 -1.52 -38.12
N SER A 191 0.78 -2.20 -38.50
CA SER A 191 1.14 -3.53 -37.98
C SER A 191 2.62 -3.62 -37.66
N LEU A 192 2.94 -4.06 -36.43
CA LEU A 192 4.31 -4.21 -35.95
C LEU A 192 4.59 -5.66 -35.51
N VAL A 193 5.57 -6.30 -36.13
CA VAL A 193 6.10 -7.61 -35.72
C VAL A 193 7.51 -7.44 -35.18
N ILE A 194 7.75 -7.93 -33.96
CA ILE A 194 9.05 -7.92 -33.28
C ILE A 194 9.59 -9.35 -33.20
N ASP A 195 10.61 -9.63 -34.01
CA ASP A 195 11.31 -10.92 -34.08
C ASP A 195 12.83 -10.75 -33.93
N GLY A 196 13.28 -10.61 -32.69
CA GLY A 196 14.72 -10.52 -32.41
C GLY A 196 15.03 -9.50 -31.33
N PRO A 197 14.72 -8.20 -31.55
CA PRO A 197 15.13 -7.14 -30.64
C PRO A 197 14.61 -7.36 -29.22
N PRO A 198 15.49 -7.50 -28.20
CA PRO A 198 15.07 -7.65 -26.81
C PRO A 198 14.39 -6.41 -26.24
N ARG A 199 14.54 -5.23 -26.86
CA ARG A 199 13.93 -3.97 -26.41
C ARG A 199 13.47 -3.13 -27.58
N VAL A 200 12.19 -2.74 -27.57
CA VAL A 200 11.60 -1.88 -28.59
C VAL A 200 10.76 -0.81 -27.93
N HIS A 201 11.06 0.46 -28.24
CA HIS A 201 10.27 1.62 -27.86
C HIS A 201 9.65 2.23 -29.10
N VAL A 202 8.35 2.48 -29.05
CA VAL A 202 7.57 3.01 -30.17
C VAL A 202 6.78 4.21 -29.70
N HIS A 203 7.01 5.37 -30.30
CA HIS A 203 6.31 6.61 -29.98
C HIS A 203 5.39 7.05 -31.12
N ARG A 204 4.33 7.77 -30.74
CA ARG A 204 3.32 8.32 -31.66
C ARG A 204 2.68 7.26 -32.55
N ALA A 205 2.45 6.06 -32.03
CA ALA A 205 1.91 4.91 -32.75
C ALA A 205 0.38 5.00 -33.01
N VAL A 206 -0.10 6.15 -33.49
CA VAL A 206 -1.54 6.48 -33.54
C VAL A 206 -2.35 5.56 -34.45
N ALA A 207 -1.75 5.05 -35.52
CA ALA A 207 -2.38 4.15 -36.47
C ALA A 207 -2.13 2.66 -36.18
N LEU A 208 -1.38 2.32 -35.12
CA LEU A 208 -1.00 0.94 -34.85
C LEU A 208 -2.21 0.13 -34.39
N GLU A 209 -2.64 -0.84 -35.20
CA GLU A 209 -3.80 -1.70 -34.92
C GLU A 209 -3.40 -3.05 -34.31
N SER A 210 -2.23 -3.57 -34.70
CA SER A 210 -1.75 -4.90 -34.28
C SER A 210 -0.26 -4.89 -33.90
N LEU A 211 0.08 -5.56 -32.80
CA LEU A 211 1.45 -5.79 -32.33
C LEU A 211 1.68 -7.29 -32.10
N THR A 212 2.75 -7.84 -32.68
CA THR A 212 3.15 -9.24 -32.46
C THR A 212 4.57 -9.32 -31.94
N GLN A 213 4.77 -9.89 -30.76
CA GLN A 213 6.10 -10.09 -30.15
C GLN A 213 6.44 -11.58 -30.07
N LEU A 214 7.33 -12.03 -30.95
CA LEU A 214 7.67 -13.45 -31.08
C LEU A 214 8.65 -13.93 -30.01
N ARG A 215 9.62 -13.08 -29.65
CA ARG A 215 10.69 -13.42 -28.69
C ARG A 215 10.52 -12.72 -27.34
N THR A 216 11.30 -13.16 -26.36
CA THR A 216 11.33 -12.55 -25.03
C THR A 216 11.97 -11.16 -25.11
N GLY A 217 11.49 -10.22 -24.30
CA GLY A 217 11.94 -8.83 -24.37
C GLY A 217 10.93 -7.84 -23.78
N ARG A 218 11.30 -6.57 -23.76
CA ARG A 218 10.47 -5.45 -23.31
C ARG A 218 10.00 -4.64 -24.51
N CYS A 219 8.69 -4.43 -24.60
CA CYS A 219 8.08 -3.58 -25.62
C CYS A 219 7.31 -2.45 -24.95
N GLU A 220 7.59 -1.22 -25.35
CA GLU A 220 6.89 -0.02 -24.90
C GLU A 220 6.31 0.71 -26.09
N VAL A 221 5.00 0.98 -26.05
CA VAL A 221 4.28 1.67 -27.12
C VAL A 221 3.52 2.85 -26.54
N GLU A 222 3.77 4.03 -27.08
CA GLU A 222 3.13 5.28 -26.70
C GLU A 222 2.34 5.89 -27.87
N GLY A 223 1.18 6.47 -27.53
CA GLY A 223 0.23 7.00 -28.50
C GLY A 223 -0.49 5.90 -29.29
N ALA A 224 -0.68 4.71 -28.69
CA ALA A 224 -1.27 3.53 -29.32
C ALA A 224 -2.80 3.63 -29.47
N ASP A 225 -3.32 4.69 -30.07
CA ASP A 225 -4.75 5.02 -30.01
C ASP A 225 -5.64 4.01 -30.77
N ALA A 226 -5.15 3.44 -31.88
CA ALA A 226 -5.86 2.45 -32.69
C ALA A 226 -5.60 0.98 -32.29
N LEU A 227 -4.77 0.72 -31.27
CA LEU A 227 -4.30 -0.63 -30.97
C LEU A 227 -5.42 -1.48 -30.40
N THR A 228 -5.72 -2.59 -31.10
CA THR A 228 -6.78 -3.52 -30.71
C THR A 228 -6.25 -4.91 -30.37
N ASN A 229 -5.12 -5.32 -30.96
CA ASN A 229 -4.62 -6.68 -30.84
C ASN A 229 -3.12 -6.72 -30.50
N VAL A 230 -2.78 -7.47 -29.46
CA VAL A 230 -1.39 -7.81 -29.11
C VAL A 230 -1.24 -9.32 -29.03
N GLN A 231 -0.23 -9.87 -29.68
CA GLN A 231 -0.06 -11.31 -29.83
C GLN A 231 1.38 -11.77 -29.51
N GLY A 232 1.50 -12.98 -28.97
CA GLY A 232 2.76 -13.71 -28.88
C GLY A 232 2.95 -14.69 -30.05
N PRO A 233 4.00 -15.53 -30.02
CA PRO A 233 4.33 -16.47 -31.10
C PRO A 233 3.26 -17.54 -31.30
N THR A 234 2.54 -17.94 -30.26
CA THR A 234 1.51 -18.99 -30.36
C THR A 234 0.16 -18.43 -30.81
N GLN A 235 -0.05 -17.11 -30.69
CA GLN A 235 -1.31 -16.41 -30.97
C GLN A 235 -2.52 -17.02 -30.24
N GLN A 236 -2.29 -17.75 -29.15
CA GLN A 236 -3.36 -18.44 -28.44
C GLN A 236 -4.17 -17.46 -27.61
N VAL A 237 -5.48 -17.45 -27.88
CA VAL A 237 -6.45 -16.69 -27.10
C VAL A 237 -7.06 -17.61 -26.05
N ARG A 238 -7.13 -17.13 -24.82
CA ARG A 238 -7.77 -17.85 -23.72
C ARG A 238 -9.29 -17.81 -23.88
N GLN A 239 -9.93 -18.97 -23.77
CA GLN A 239 -11.39 -19.09 -23.91
C GLN A 239 -12.13 -19.03 -22.58
N GLN A 240 -11.51 -19.50 -21.49
CA GLN A 240 -12.14 -19.57 -20.16
C GLN A 240 -11.26 -19.01 -19.05
N ALA A 241 -11.91 -18.49 -18.00
CA ALA A 241 -11.29 -17.88 -16.81
C ALA A 241 -10.22 -18.78 -16.17
N SER A 242 -10.59 -20.03 -15.95
CA SER A 242 -9.86 -21.07 -15.22
C SER A 242 -8.84 -21.84 -16.07
N GLN A 243 -8.74 -21.55 -17.37
CA GLN A 243 -7.86 -22.29 -18.28
C GLN A 243 -6.39 -21.98 -17.93
N PRO A 244 -5.59 -22.99 -17.51
CA PRO A 244 -4.19 -22.77 -17.21
C PRO A 244 -3.40 -22.47 -18.49
N PRO A 245 -2.27 -21.75 -18.40
CA PRO A 245 -1.42 -21.49 -19.56
C PRO A 245 -0.87 -22.82 -20.10
N PRO A 246 -1.01 -23.08 -21.42
CA PRO A 246 -0.39 -24.21 -22.10
C PRO A 246 1.14 -24.23 -21.89
N TYR A 247 1.76 -25.40 -22.03
CA TYR A 247 3.19 -25.57 -21.74
C TYR A 247 4.07 -24.61 -22.54
N ASP A 248 3.78 -24.43 -23.83
CA ASP A 248 4.55 -23.57 -24.73
C ASP A 248 4.44 -22.09 -24.31
N VAL A 249 3.25 -21.66 -23.89
CA VAL A 249 2.99 -20.30 -23.40
C VAL A 249 3.79 -19.99 -22.13
N ARG A 250 3.97 -20.96 -21.22
CA ARG A 250 4.69 -20.75 -19.95
C ARG A 250 6.15 -20.34 -20.15
N HIS A 251 6.81 -20.88 -21.18
CA HIS A 251 8.21 -20.55 -21.50
C HIS A 251 8.36 -19.11 -22.01
N HIS A 252 7.27 -18.51 -22.51
CA HIS A 252 7.25 -17.17 -23.08
C HIS A 252 6.77 -16.06 -22.11
N MET A 253 6.41 -16.40 -20.86
CA MET A 253 5.97 -15.44 -19.82
C MET A 253 7.13 -14.62 -19.20
N SER A 254 8.14 -14.27 -19.99
CA SER A 254 9.22 -13.34 -19.63
C SER A 254 9.17 -12.04 -20.43
N LYS A 255 8.14 -11.87 -21.26
CA LYS A 255 7.88 -10.64 -22.01
C LYS A 255 7.30 -9.56 -21.11
N GLN A 256 7.73 -8.32 -21.31
CA GLN A 256 7.19 -7.15 -20.63
C GLN A 256 6.56 -6.24 -21.65
N LEU A 257 5.34 -5.78 -21.37
CA LEU A 257 4.55 -4.97 -22.27
C LEU A 257 4.07 -3.72 -21.55
N THR A 258 4.40 -2.54 -22.07
CA THR A 258 3.84 -1.26 -21.59
C THR A 258 3.13 -0.57 -22.74
N LEU A 259 1.84 -0.29 -22.58
CA LEU A 259 1.01 0.37 -23.59
C LEU A 259 0.44 1.67 -23.03
N ARG A 260 0.58 2.76 -23.78
CA ARG A 260 0.02 4.08 -23.44
C ARG A 260 -0.73 4.63 -24.64
N GLY A 261 -2.01 4.95 -24.47
CA GLY A 261 -2.82 5.49 -25.56
C GLY A 261 -4.31 5.57 -25.24
N LYS A 262 -5.10 6.05 -26.19
CA LYS A 262 -6.57 6.17 -26.10
C LYS A 262 -7.29 4.95 -26.69
N MET A 263 -6.74 3.76 -26.44
CA MET A 263 -7.37 2.49 -26.86
C MET A 263 -8.77 2.38 -26.25
N SER A 264 -9.74 1.93 -27.04
CA SER A 264 -11.12 1.67 -26.57
C SER A 264 -11.34 0.18 -26.25
N SER A 265 -10.71 -0.72 -27.01
CA SER A 265 -10.84 -2.17 -26.85
C SER A 265 -9.50 -2.84 -27.12
N LEU A 266 -9.08 -3.75 -26.24
CA LEU A 266 -7.77 -4.40 -26.33
C LEU A 266 -7.85 -5.91 -26.04
N THR A 267 -7.31 -6.70 -26.95
CA THR A 267 -7.11 -8.14 -26.81
C THR A 267 -5.63 -8.46 -26.79
N ILE A 268 -5.14 -9.00 -25.68
CA ILE A 268 -3.76 -9.45 -25.48
C ILE A 268 -3.76 -10.98 -25.43
N ALA A 269 -3.35 -11.63 -26.51
CA ALA A 269 -3.21 -13.09 -26.62
C ALA A 269 -1.87 -13.59 -26.08
N ASP A 270 -1.74 -14.89 -25.87
CA ASP A 270 -0.53 -15.58 -25.39
C ASP A 270 -0.16 -15.23 -23.93
N GLY A 271 1.05 -15.59 -23.50
CA GLY A 271 1.57 -15.45 -22.15
C GLY A 271 2.57 -14.31 -22.00
N TRP A 272 2.35 -13.50 -20.97
CA TRP A 272 3.16 -12.32 -20.65
C TRP A 272 3.74 -12.43 -19.24
N GLY A 273 4.86 -11.78 -19.00
CA GLY A 273 5.38 -11.56 -17.65
C GLY A 273 4.56 -10.48 -16.98
N ASP A 274 4.86 -9.23 -17.33
CA ASP A 274 4.24 -8.03 -16.76
C ASP A 274 3.58 -7.23 -17.89
N VAL A 275 2.33 -6.79 -17.64
CA VAL A 275 1.55 -5.98 -18.58
C VAL A 275 1.15 -4.68 -17.89
N HIS A 276 1.58 -3.54 -18.41
CA HIS A 276 1.24 -2.21 -17.90
C HIS A 276 0.40 -1.46 -18.93
N LEU A 277 -0.81 -1.05 -18.55
CA LEU A 277 -1.74 -0.34 -19.43
C LEU A 277 -2.04 1.05 -18.88
N HIS A 278 -1.77 2.08 -19.68
CA HIS A 278 -2.19 3.47 -19.45
C HIS A 278 -3.23 3.83 -20.51
N ALA A 279 -4.49 3.49 -20.24
CA ALA A 279 -5.56 3.53 -21.25
C ALA A 279 -6.87 4.09 -20.67
N PRO A 280 -7.02 5.43 -20.57
CA PRO A 280 -8.17 6.04 -19.87
C PRO A 280 -9.52 5.86 -20.56
N THR A 281 -9.52 5.48 -21.84
CA THR A 281 -10.73 5.26 -22.65
C THR A 281 -11.07 3.78 -22.83
N LEU A 282 -10.31 2.87 -22.22
CA LEU A 282 -10.45 1.43 -22.42
C LEU A 282 -11.76 0.93 -21.80
N THR A 283 -12.65 0.38 -22.61
CA THR A 283 -13.93 -0.19 -22.19
C THR A 283 -13.93 -1.73 -22.19
N TYR A 284 -13.06 -2.35 -22.99
CA TYR A 284 -12.93 -3.81 -23.10
C TYR A 284 -11.47 -4.27 -22.98
N LEU A 285 -11.21 -5.25 -22.12
CA LEU A 285 -9.90 -5.90 -21.98
C LEU A 285 -10.04 -7.42 -21.94
N GLN A 286 -9.43 -8.11 -22.90
CA GLN A 286 -9.20 -9.56 -22.84
C GLN A 286 -7.71 -9.84 -22.70
N LEU A 287 -7.34 -10.58 -21.65
CA LEU A 287 -5.96 -11.01 -21.42
C LEU A 287 -5.89 -12.54 -21.43
N GLY A 288 -4.98 -13.06 -22.26
CA GLY A 288 -4.62 -14.47 -22.39
C GLY A 288 -4.07 -15.01 -21.08
N TRP A 289 -2.78 -14.83 -20.83
CA TRP A 289 -2.14 -15.15 -19.55
C TRP A 289 -1.09 -14.11 -19.18
N ALA A 290 -0.95 -13.80 -17.89
CA ALA A 290 0.11 -12.93 -17.39
C ALA A 290 0.55 -13.35 -15.98
N LYS A 291 1.75 -12.94 -15.55
CA LYS A 291 2.14 -13.03 -14.12
C LYS A 291 1.63 -11.85 -13.33
N HIS A 292 1.54 -10.67 -13.96
CA HIS A 292 1.10 -9.43 -13.34
C HIS A 292 0.45 -8.48 -14.36
N LEU A 293 -0.56 -7.72 -13.91
CA LEU A 293 -1.21 -6.67 -14.68
C LEU A 293 -1.29 -5.38 -13.85
N ALA A 294 -0.78 -4.28 -14.39
CA ALA A 294 -0.94 -2.94 -13.82
C ALA A 294 -1.84 -2.08 -14.72
N LEU A 295 -2.89 -1.49 -14.15
CA LEU A 295 -3.84 -0.62 -14.84
C LEU A 295 -3.71 0.80 -14.29
N TYR A 296 -3.43 1.76 -15.17
CA TYR A 296 -3.29 3.16 -14.83
C TYR A 296 -4.41 3.97 -15.49
N HIS A 297 -5.26 4.57 -14.66
CA HIS A 297 -6.38 5.42 -15.07
C HIS A 297 -7.45 4.73 -15.94
N CYS A 298 -7.58 3.41 -15.89
CA CYS A 298 -8.51 2.64 -16.73
C CYS A 298 -9.97 2.62 -16.22
N GLY A 299 -10.49 3.70 -15.63
CA GLY A 299 -11.78 3.72 -14.92
C GLY A 299 -13.03 3.41 -15.75
N ARG A 300 -12.95 3.51 -17.08
CA ARG A 300 -14.05 3.24 -18.03
C ARG A 300 -14.19 1.77 -18.44
N LEU A 301 -13.41 0.88 -17.82
CA LEU A 301 -13.39 -0.52 -18.20
C LEU A 301 -14.67 -1.21 -17.74
N ASP A 302 -15.51 -1.59 -18.70
CA ASP A 302 -16.85 -2.17 -18.48
C ASP A 302 -16.86 -3.69 -18.66
N GLN A 303 -15.94 -4.22 -19.46
CA GLN A 303 -15.84 -5.65 -19.74
C GLN A 303 -14.39 -6.12 -19.58
N VAL A 304 -14.21 -7.15 -18.75
CA VAL A 304 -12.90 -7.76 -18.49
C VAL A 304 -12.98 -9.27 -18.60
N ALA A 305 -12.02 -9.84 -19.30
CA ALA A 305 -11.75 -11.26 -19.33
C ALA A 305 -10.30 -11.49 -18.88
N LEU A 306 -10.11 -11.77 -17.58
CA LEU A 306 -8.80 -11.98 -16.96
C LEU A 306 -8.61 -13.43 -16.43
N PRO A 307 -7.36 -13.94 -16.35
CA PRO A 307 -7.05 -15.22 -15.72
C PRO A 307 -7.44 -15.27 -14.24
N ASP A 308 -7.97 -16.42 -13.82
CA ASP A 308 -8.31 -16.64 -12.41
C ASP A 308 -7.09 -16.44 -11.51
N GLY A 309 -7.23 -15.57 -10.51
CA GLY A 309 -6.18 -15.32 -9.52
C GLY A 309 -5.00 -14.48 -10.00
N LEU A 310 -5.08 -13.87 -11.21
CA LEU A 310 -4.10 -12.90 -11.69
C LEU A 310 -3.93 -11.75 -10.67
N PRO A 311 -2.70 -11.42 -10.24
CA PRO A 311 -2.43 -10.19 -9.51
C PRO A 311 -2.68 -8.97 -10.39
N VAL A 312 -3.58 -8.09 -9.95
CA VAL A 312 -3.92 -6.85 -10.66
C VAL A 312 -3.72 -5.66 -9.72
N ASP A 313 -2.86 -4.75 -10.15
CA ASP A 313 -2.64 -3.45 -9.48
C ASP A 313 -3.40 -2.37 -10.25
N CYS A 314 -4.25 -1.61 -9.56
CA CYS A 314 -4.99 -0.50 -10.13
C CYS A 314 -4.49 0.81 -9.53
N HIS A 315 -4.09 1.74 -10.40
CA HIS A 315 -3.64 3.08 -10.03
C HIS A 315 -4.65 4.11 -10.56
N GLY A 316 -5.37 4.77 -9.64
CA GLY A 316 -6.47 5.67 -9.96
C GLY A 316 -7.83 5.02 -9.75
N GLU A 317 -8.75 5.14 -10.70
CA GLU A 317 -10.08 4.55 -10.57
C GLU A 317 -10.03 3.02 -10.73
N VAL A 318 -10.62 2.28 -9.79
CA VAL A 318 -10.83 0.82 -9.93
C VAL A 318 -12.10 0.57 -10.74
N PRO A 319 -11.99 -0.10 -11.89
CA PRO A 319 -13.14 -0.53 -12.67
C PRO A 319 -14.05 -1.50 -11.92
N THR A 320 -15.36 -1.30 -12.01
CA THR A 320 -16.36 -2.17 -11.37
C THR A 320 -16.23 -3.65 -11.76
N PRO A 321 -16.00 -4.02 -13.04
CA PRO A 321 -15.88 -5.44 -13.44
C PRO A 321 -14.72 -6.16 -12.79
N LEU A 322 -13.69 -5.40 -12.41
CA LEU A 322 -12.51 -5.96 -11.80
C LEU A 322 -12.83 -6.43 -10.38
N LEU A 323 -13.60 -5.68 -9.58
CA LEU A 323 -13.91 -5.97 -8.16
C LEU A 323 -14.31 -7.43 -7.85
N ASN A 324 -14.82 -8.17 -8.84
CA ASN A 324 -15.31 -9.54 -8.70
C ASN A 324 -14.37 -10.65 -9.25
N GLN A 325 -13.28 -10.33 -9.96
CA GLN A 325 -12.50 -11.33 -10.72
C GLN A 325 -11.01 -11.49 -10.32
N ALA A 326 -10.38 -10.50 -9.68
CA ALA A 326 -8.94 -10.56 -9.37
C ALA A 326 -8.62 -10.35 -7.88
N ARG A 327 -7.40 -10.75 -7.47
CA ARG A 327 -6.88 -10.44 -6.14
C ARG A 327 -6.41 -8.98 -6.14
N PHE A 328 -7.28 -8.06 -5.74
CA PHE A 328 -6.96 -6.63 -5.72
C PHE A 328 -6.00 -6.25 -4.60
N PHE A 329 -4.97 -5.51 -4.99
CA PHE A 329 -4.38 -4.51 -4.12
C PHE A 329 -4.98 -3.15 -4.51
N ILE A 330 -5.92 -2.66 -3.70
CA ILE A 330 -6.44 -1.29 -3.82
C ILE A 330 -5.62 -0.41 -2.88
N ASP A 331 -5.03 0.66 -3.41
CA ASP A 331 -4.33 1.65 -2.60
C ASP A 331 -5.33 2.49 -1.76
N GLU A 332 -4.82 3.27 -0.80
CA GLU A 332 -5.68 4.04 0.09
C GLU A 332 -6.45 5.16 -0.64
N ALA A 333 -5.85 5.75 -1.67
CA ALA A 333 -6.46 6.83 -2.45
C ALA A 333 -7.68 6.33 -3.23
N THR A 334 -7.54 5.17 -3.85
CA THR A 334 -8.59 4.51 -4.62
C THR A 334 -9.73 4.06 -3.72
N LEU A 335 -9.44 3.48 -2.55
CA LEU A 335 -10.48 3.13 -1.58
C LEU A 335 -11.26 4.39 -1.12
N LYS A 336 -10.58 5.50 -0.86
CA LYS A 336 -11.24 6.77 -0.50
C LYS A 336 -12.15 7.26 -1.63
N GLN A 337 -11.74 7.13 -2.89
CA GLN A 337 -12.58 7.51 -4.03
C GLN A 337 -13.80 6.59 -4.17
N SER A 338 -13.63 5.27 -4.04
CA SER A 338 -14.75 4.32 -4.06
C SER A 338 -15.73 4.57 -2.94
N LEU A 339 -15.27 4.92 -1.73
CA LEU A 339 -16.14 5.29 -0.61
C LEU A 339 -16.93 6.57 -0.91
N ARG A 340 -16.32 7.60 -1.49
CA ARG A 340 -17.05 8.83 -1.90
C ARG A 340 -18.12 8.55 -2.96
N ARG A 341 -17.85 7.66 -3.91
CA ARG A 341 -18.83 7.25 -4.93
C ARG A 341 -19.98 6.44 -4.34
N LEU A 342 -19.67 5.54 -3.40
CA LEU A 342 -20.68 4.80 -2.65
C LEU A 342 -21.58 5.76 -1.85
N GLU A 343 -21.01 6.76 -1.19
CA GLU A 343 -21.74 7.84 -0.50
C GLU A 343 -22.57 8.70 -1.46
N ALA A 344 -22.14 8.85 -2.71
CA ALA A 344 -22.90 9.53 -3.77
C ALA A 344 -24.04 8.67 -4.36
N GLY A 345 -24.24 7.44 -3.86
CA GLY A 345 -25.36 6.56 -4.24
C GLY A 345 -25.01 5.42 -5.19
N GLU A 346 -23.73 5.22 -5.53
CA GLU A 346 -23.29 4.12 -6.40
C GLU A 346 -23.22 2.77 -5.64
N LEU A 347 -24.38 2.23 -5.26
CA LEU A 347 -24.48 1.01 -4.43
C LEU A 347 -23.87 -0.25 -5.06
N SER A 348 -23.68 -0.29 -6.39
CA SER A 348 -23.03 -1.40 -7.09
C SER A 348 -21.57 -1.61 -6.67
N LEU A 349 -20.94 -0.59 -6.08
CA LEU A 349 -19.55 -0.68 -5.58
C LEU A 349 -19.44 -1.40 -4.23
N LEU A 350 -20.55 -1.57 -3.51
CA LEU A 350 -20.55 -2.03 -2.12
C LEU A 350 -19.88 -3.40 -1.97
N GLU A 351 -20.26 -4.37 -2.79
CA GLU A 351 -19.73 -5.74 -2.73
C GLU A 351 -18.20 -5.74 -2.87
N GLY A 352 -17.68 -5.02 -3.86
CA GLY A 352 -16.24 -4.88 -4.09
C GLY A 352 -15.51 -4.18 -2.93
N VAL A 353 -16.10 -3.11 -2.38
CA VAL A 353 -15.55 -2.41 -1.21
C VAL A 353 -15.48 -3.35 -0.01
N LEU A 354 -16.53 -4.13 0.27
CA LEU A 354 -16.55 -5.08 1.39
C LEU A 354 -15.53 -6.22 1.20
N ASN A 355 -15.40 -6.73 -0.02
CA ASN A 355 -14.37 -7.71 -0.35
C ASN A 355 -12.97 -7.19 -0.05
N VAL A 356 -12.68 -5.93 -0.37
CA VAL A 356 -11.38 -5.29 -0.11
C VAL A 356 -11.18 -5.04 1.38
N LEU A 357 -12.15 -4.44 2.07
CA LEU A 357 -12.06 -4.13 3.50
C LEU A 357 -11.83 -5.39 4.34
N SER A 358 -12.48 -6.51 3.98
CA SER A 358 -12.36 -7.79 4.69
C SER A 358 -10.96 -8.42 4.61
N GLN A 359 -10.18 -8.09 3.59
CA GLN A 359 -8.83 -8.63 3.37
C GLN A 359 -7.72 -7.80 4.02
N ARG A 360 -8.04 -6.62 4.55
CA ARG A 360 -7.11 -5.67 5.19
C ARG A 360 -6.92 -5.93 6.69
N TYR A 361 -6.42 -7.11 7.06
CA TYR A 361 -6.36 -7.59 8.45
C TYR A 361 -5.11 -7.22 9.27
N THR A 362 -4.14 -6.49 8.70
CA THR A 362 -3.01 -5.94 9.49
C THR A 362 -3.53 -4.95 10.53
N PRO A 363 -2.89 -4.76 11.71
CA PRO A 363 -3.45 -3.93 12.78
C PRO A 363 -3.94 -2.54 12.34
N ALA A 364 -3.12 -1.78 11.61
CA ALA A 364 -3.50 -0.46 11.11
C ALA A 364 -4.64 -0.50 10.09
N ALA A 365 -4.56 -1.44 9.13
CA ALA A 365 -5.59 -1.55 8.10
C ALA A 365 -6.93 -2.09 8.65
N ALA A 366 -6.90 -2.96 9.68
CA ALA A 366 -8.09 -3.45 10.35
C ALA A 366 -8.80 -2.32 11.12
N PHE A 367 -8.05 -1.43 11.77
CA PHE A 367 -8.59 -0.21 12.36
C PHE A 367 -9.33 0.65 11.32
N HIS A 368 -8.70 0.91 10.17
CA HIS A 368 -9.34 1.66 9.08
C HIS A 368 -10.58 0.95 8.52
N SER A 369 -10.54 -0.37 8.37
CA SER A 369 -11.71 -1.14 7.94
C SER A 369 -12.87 -1.03 8.95
N LEU A 370 -12.60 -1.15 10.26
CA LEU A 370 -13.65 -1.03 11.29
C LEU A 370 -14.31 0.35 11.34
N THR A 371 -13.49 1.40 11.29
CA THR A 371 -14.00 2.78 11.27
C THR A 371 -14.81 3.07 10.00
N THR A 372 -14.38 2.54 8.86
CA THR A 372 -15.13 2.63 7.60
C THR A 372 -16.46 1.87 7.67
N LEU A 373 -16.45 0.63 8.18
CA LEU A 373 -17.68 -0.17 8.33
C LEU A 373 -18.68 0.51 9.27
N HIS A 374 -18.21 1.08 10.38
CA HIS A 374 -19.06 1.85 11.30
C HIS A 374 -19.67 3.08 10.62
N HIS A 375 -18.90 3.82 9.82
CA HIS A 375 -19.39 4.96 9.06
C HIS A 375 -20.47 4.56 8.03
N LEU A 376 -20.24 3.49 7.26
CA LEU A 376 -21.23 2.96 6.31
C LEU A 376 -22.50 2.46 7.02
N ALA A 377 -22.35 1.83 8.19
CA ALA A 377 -23.49 1.40 9.00
C ALA A 377 -24.29 2.59 9.52
N GLY A 378 -23.63 3.71 9.86
CA GLY A 378 -24.29 4.96 10.25
C GLY A 378 -25.16 5.56 9.13
N GLN A 379 -24.89 5.22 7.88
CA GLN A 379 -25.70 5.59 6.72
C GLN A 379 -26.79 4.56 6.39
N GLY A 380 -26.92 3.49 7.19
CA GLY A 380 -27.94 2.46 7.01
C GLY A 380 -27.69 1.49 5.84
N MET A 381 -26.46 1.46 5.30
CA MET A 381 -26.14 0.59 4.16
C MET A 381 -25.99 -0.87 4.60
N ALA A 382 -26.80 -1.77 4.02
CA ALA A 382 -26.56 -3.22 3.98
C ALA A 382 -26.01 -3.82 5.30
N LEU A 383 -26.73 -3.60 6.40
CA LEU A 383 -26.20 -3.83 7.76
C LEU A 383 -25.81 -5.28 8.01
N ALA A 384 -26.47 -6.25 7.36
CA ALA A 384 -26.13 -7.66 7.46
C ALA A 384 -24.78 -7.97 6.78
N GLU A 385 -24.56 -7.39 5.60
CA GLU A 385 -23.35 -7.52 4.80
C GLU A 385 -22.15 -6.84 5.47
N LEU A 386 -22.36 -5.66 6.09
CA LEU A 386 -21.32 -4.98 6.87
C LEU A 386 -20.86 -5.83 8.05
N TRP A 387 -21.80 -6.46 8.77
CA TRP A 387 -21.47 -7.36 9.87
C TRP A 387 -20.74 -8.61 9.37
N GLN A 388 -21.15 -9.17 8.23
CA GLN A 388 -20.45 -10.29 7.61
C GLN A 388 -19.01 -9.91 7.21
N CYS A 389 -18.80 -8.71 6.64
CA CYS A 389 -17.47 -8.18 6.35
C CYS A 389 -16.61 -8.08 7.63
N ARG A 390 -17.18 -7.59 8.74
CA ARG A 390 -16.50 -7.55 10.05
C ARG A 390 -16.10 -8.95 10.53
N ARG A 391 -16.97 -9.96 10.37
CA ARG A 391 -16.66 -11.36 10.74
C ARG A 391 -15.49 -11.91 9.92
N THR A 392 -15.51 -11.68 8.61
CA THR A 392 -14.42 -12.06 7.69
C THR A 392 -13.10 -11.40 8.09
N LEU A 393 -13.13 -10.09 8.39
CA LEU A 393 -11.96 -9.34 8.84
C LEU A 393 -11.37 -9.91 10.14
N SER A 394 -12.20 -10.20 11.14
CA SER A 394 -11.74 -10.78 12.42
C SER A 394 -11.20 -12.21 12.25
N ALA A 395 -11.82 -13.02 11.40
CA ALA A 395 -11.34 -14.37 11.09
C ALA A 395 -9.93 -14.33 10.47
N TRP A 396 -9.70 -13.42 9.51
CA TRP A 396 -8.38 -13.22 8.92
C TRP A 396 -7.34 -12.73 9.92
N GLN A 397 -7.68 -11.76 10.78
CA GLN A 397 -6.76 -11.24 11.78
C GLN A 397 -6.29 -12.33 12.76
N ARG A 398 -7.18 -13.27 13.11
CA ARG A 398 -6.83 -14.41 13.98
C ARG A 398 -5.97 -15.48 13.31
N GLN A 399 -5.85 -15.44 11.98
CA GLN A 399 -5.03 -16.38 11.22
C GLN A 399 -3.61 -15.89 10.93
N GLN A 400 -3.22 -14.68 11.36
CA GLN A 400 -1.91 -14.07 11.10
C GLN A 400 -0.75 -15.09 11.27
N GLY A 401 -0.24 -15.59 10.13
CA GLY A 401 0.80 -16.65 10.06
C GLY A 401 0.41 -17.91 9.26
N ARG A 402 -0.89 -18.24 9.11
CA ARG A 402 -1.36 -19.45 8.40
C ARG A 402 -1.90 -19.21 6.98
N LYS A 403 -2.04 -17.96 6.55
CA LYS A 403 -2.55 -17.61 5.20
C LYS A 403 -1.71 -18.21 4.06
N ARG A 404 -0.39 -18.39 4.26
CA ARG A 404 0.47 -19.10 3.29
C ARG A 404 0.05 -20.56 3.06
N LYS A 405 -0.69 -21.16 3.99
CA LYS A 405 -1.14 -22.57 3.93
C LYS A 405 -2.62 -22.73 3.51
N HIS A 406 -3.47 -21.73 3.76
CA HIS A 406 -4.89 -21.77 3.39
C HIS A 406 -5.32 -20.43 2.78
N PRO A 407 -5.61 -20.38 1.46
CA PRO A 407 -6.00 -19.15 0.77
C PRO A 407 -7.45 -18.74 1.02
N THR A 408 -8.26 -19.58 1.66
CA THR A 408 -9.70 -19.37 1.92
C THR A 408 -10.04 -19.64 3.40
N LEU A 409 -11.06 -18.92 3.92
CA LEU A 409 -11.61 -19.14 5.25
C LEU A 409 -12.63 -20.28 5.25
N ARG A 410 -12.68 -21.03 6.35
CA ARG A 410 -13.67 -22.09 6.60
C ARG A 410 -14.67 -21.65 7.67
N ASP A 411 -15.81 -22.33 7.77
CA ASP A 411 -16.84 -22.07 8.80
C ASP A 411 -16.28 -22.09 10.23
N ALA A 412 -15.32 -22.97 10.50
CA ALA A 412 -14.63 -23.05 11.79
C ALA A 412 -13.85 -21.77 12.14
N ASP A 413 -13.38 -21.02 11.15
CA ASP A 413 -12.66 -19.76 11.35
C ASP A 413 -13.62 -18.64 11.77
N TYR A 414 -14.78 -18.56 11.12
CA TYR A 414 -15.87 -17.65 11.50
C TYR A 414 -16.37 -17.95 12.92
N LEU A 415 -16.64 -19.22 13.25
CA LEU A 415 -17.05 -19.62 14.59
C LEU A 415 -16.02 -19.26 15.68
N ARG A 416 -14.72 -19.27 15.34
CA ARG A 416 -13.67 -18.83 16.27
C ARG A 416 -13.67 -17.31 16.42
N ALA A 417 -13.87 -16.57 15.33
CA ALA A 417 -13.99 -15.12 15.36
C ALA A 417 -15.19 -14.67 16.20
N ASP A 418 -16.31 -15.39 16.13
CA ASP A 418 -17.53 -15.06 16.87
C ASP A 418 -17.45 -15.37 18.37
N LYS A 419 -16.46 -16.15 18.84
CA LYS A 419 -16.31 -16.57 20.25
C LYS A 419 -15.41 -15.68 21.10
N HIS A 420 -14.78 -14.66 20.50
CA HIS A 420 -13.95 -13.69 21.21
C HIS A 420 -14.09 -12.30 20.62
N TRP A 421 -14.28 -11.32 21.49
CA TRP A 421 -14.14 -9.91 21.22
C TRP A 421 -12.74 -9.46 21.66
N GLY A 422 -11.88 -9.21 20.67
CA GLY A 422 -10.49 -8.85 20.90
C GLY A 422 -9.79 -8.62 19.58
N TRP A 423 -9.51 -7.35 19.30
CA TRP A 423 -8.82 -6.89 18.11
C TRP A 423 -7.36 -6.60 18.41
N ASP A 424 -6.50 -6.95 17.46
CA ASP A 424 -5.10 -6.52 17.46
C ASP A 424 -4.99 -5.22 16.66
N LEU A 425 -4.91 -4.07 17.35
CA LEU A 425 -4.91 -2.72 16.76
C LEU A 425 -3.70 -1.91 17.27
N PRO A 426 -3.30 -0.84 16.56
CA PRO A 426 -2.26 0.06 17.04
C PRO A 426 -2.60 0.61 18.44
N VAL A 427 -1.61 0.65 19.34
CA VAL A 427 -1.81 1.00 20.76
C VAL A 427 -2.42 2.39 20.95
N ASP A 428 -2.10 3.32 20.06
CA ASP A 428 -2.62 4.70 20.02
C ASP A 428 -4.06 4.79 19.49
N ARG A 429 -4.52 3.78 18.73
CA ARG A 429 -5.85 3.73 18.10
C ARG A 429 -6.77 2.64 18.64
N LEU A 430 -6.30 1.87 19.62
CA LEU A 430 -7.02 0.72 20.18
C LEU A 430 -8.40 1.12 20.70
N GLU A 431 -8.48 2.22 21.46
CA GLU A 431 -9.75 2.67 22.02
C GLU A 431 -10.75 3.03 20.92
N GLU A 432 -10.32 3.86 19.96
CA GLU A 432 -11.15 4.32 18.85
C GLU A 432 -11.68 3.14 18.01
N GLY A 433 -10.83 2.14 17.74
CA GLY A 433 -11.23 0.95 16.99
C GLY A 433 -12.20 0.03 17.74
N LEU A 434 -11.99 -0.20 19.05
CA LEU A 434 -12.93 -0.98 19.87
C LEU A 434 -14.28 -0.29 19.99
N MET A 435 -14.28 1.04 20.10
CA MET A 435 -15.48 1.85 20.11
C MET A 435 -16.23 1.75 18.79
N ALA A 436 -15.53 1.82 17.64
CA ALA A 436 -16.13 1.65 16.33
C ALA A 436 -16.79 0.26 16.16
N ASP A 437 -16.14 -0.83 16.63
CA ASP A 437 -16.70 -2.19 16.55
C ASP A 437 -17.96 -2.35 17.42
N LEU A 438 -18.01 -1.75 18.62
CA LEU A 438 -19.20 -1.77 19.48
C LEU A 438 -20.37 -1.00 18.87
N HIS A 439 -20.10 0.17 18.28
CA HIS A 439 -21.15 0.96 17.62
C HIS A 439 -21.64 0.27 16.35
N LEU A 440 -20.72 -0.32 15.56
CA LEU A 440 -21.06 -1.16 14.42
C LEU A 440 -21.98 -2.32 14.84
N TRP A 441 -21.64 -3.04 15.92
CA TRP A 441 -22.50 -4.11 16.45
C TRP A 441 -23.90 -3.60 16.80
N ALA A 442 -23.98 -2.46 17.50
CA ALA A 442 -25.26 -1.88 17.91
C ALA A 442 -26.15 -1.50 16.73
N LEU A 443 -25.55 -0.95 15.67
CA LEU A 443 -26.25 -0.60 14.43
C LEU A 443 -26.69 -1.85 13.66
N CYS A 444 -25.85 -2.89 13.57
CA CYS A 444 -26.16 -4.11 12.83
C CYS A 444 -27.11 -5.07 13.56
N LEU A 445 -27.29 -4.92 14.88
CA LEU A 445 -28.08 -5.81 15.73
C LEU A 445 -29.52 -6.08 15.21
N PRO A 446 -30.29 -5.10 14.71
CA PRO A 446 -31.67 -5.33 14.29
C PRO A 446 -31.80 -6.18 13.01
N GLN A 447 -30.77 -6.20 12.15
CA GLN A 447 -30.85 -6.80 10.81
C GLN A 447 -29.91 -8.01 10.59
N SER A 448 -29.00 -8.30 11.53
CA SER A 448 -28.03 -9.39 11.39
C SER A 448 -28.20 -10.44 12.49
N GLU A 449 -28.61 -11.66 12.11
CA GLU A 449 -28.67 -12.81 13.03
C GLU A 449 -27.32 -13.11 13.68
N HIS A 450 -26.23 -12.93 12.93
CA HIS A 450 -24.88 -13.12 13.44
C HIS A 450 -24.49 -12.03 14.47
N ALA A 451 -24.95 -10.79 14.31
CA ALA A 451 -24.74 -9.75 15.31
C ALA A 451 -25.54 -10.03 16.59
N GLN A 452 -26.77 -10.53 16.45
CA GLN A 452 -27.60 -10.97 17.57
C GLN A 452 -26.93 -12.12 18.35
N ALA A 453 -26.43 -13.14 17.65
CA ALA A 453 -25.70 -14.24 18.27
C ALA A 453 -24.41 -13.76 18.98
N PHE A 454 -23.72 -12.78 18.41
CA PHE A 454 -22.48 -12.22 18.97
C PHE A 454 -22.69 -11.50 20.31
N ARG A 455 -23.93 -11.10 20.65
CA ARG A 455 -24.27 -10.54 21.98
C ARG A 455 -23.79 -11.44 23.12
N LYS A 456 -23.86 -12.77 22.97
CA LYS A 456 -23.40 -13.71 24.00
C LYS A 456 -21.89 -13.58 24.27
N THR A 457 -21.12 -13.34 23.21
CA THR A 457 -19.67 -13.11 23.30
C THR A 457 -19.37 -11.78 23.94
N LEU A 458 -20.04 -10.71 23.53
CA LEU A 458 -19.88 -9.40 24.16
C LEU A 458 -20.26 -9.40 25.64
N LEU A 459 -21.35 -10.10 26.03
CA LEU A 459 -21.76 -10.24 27.42
C LEU A 459 -20.68 -10.95 28.26
N LYS A 460 -20.06 -11.99 27.71
CA LYS A 460 -18.98 -12.73 28.37
C LYS A 460 -17.73 -11.85 28.49
N ASP A 461 -17.33 -11.21 27.41
CA ASP A 461 -16.08 -10.45 27.38
C ASP A 461 -16.20 -9.12 28.13
N GLY A 462 -17.40 -8.53 28.23
CA GLY A 462 -17.68 -7.36 29.05
C GLY A 462 -17.53 -7.59 30.54
N GLN A 463 -17.58 -8.84 31.01
CA GLN A 463 -17.28 -9.20 32.40
C GLN A 463 -15.77 -9.24 32.68
N SER A 464 -14.92 -9.14 31.66
CA SER A 464 -13.47 -9.09 31.82
C SER A 464 -13.00 -7.70 32.29
N PRO A 465 -12.15 -7.59 33.32
CA PRO A 465 -11.67 -6.30 33.83
C PRO A 465 -11.02 -5.42 32.76
N ASN A 466 -10.30 -6.03 31.81
CA ASN A 466 -9.59 -5.32 30.74
C ASN A 466 -10.54 -4.73 29.68
N GLN A 467 -11.75 -5.26 29.56
CA GLN A 467 -12.72 -4.89 28.53
C GLN A 467 -13.86 -4.02 29.08
N LEU A 468 -14.22 -4.22 30.35
CA LEU A 468 -15.33 -3.55 31.03
C LEU A 468 -15.33 -2.02 30.83
N GLY A 469 -14.16 -1.38 30.92
CA GLY A 469 -14.08 0.08 30.78
C GLY A 469 -14.40 0.59 29.37
N TYR A 470 -14.19 -0.21 28.32
CA TYR A 470 -14.64 0.14 26.96
C TYR A 470 -16.16 0.06 26.82
N PHE A 471 -16.79 -0.98 27.38
CA PHE A 471 -18.26 -1.10 27.42
C PHE A 471 -18.90 0.05 28.19
N LEU A 472 -18.35 0.37 29.37
CA LEU A 472 -18.81 1.49 30.18
C LEU A 472 -18.72 2.81 29.42
N ARG A 473 -17.59 3.07 28.75
CA ARG A 473 -17.41 4.29 27.95
C ARG A 473 -18.40 4.35 26.79
N ALA A 474 -18.68 3.23 26.13
CA ALA A 474 -19.65 3.17 25.03
C ALA A 474 -21.09 3.41 25.49
N ALA A 475 -21.51 2.79 26.59
CA ALA A 475 -22.87 2.87 27.11
C ALA A 475 -23.19 4.17 27.85
N THR A 476 -22.18 4.91 28.32
CA THR A 476 -22.40 6.14 29.13
C THR A 476 -22.25 7.45 28.35
N ARG A 477 -22.07 7.39 27.02
CA ARG A 477 -22.12 8.58 26.15
C ARG A 477 -23.53 9.17 26.13
N GLU A 478 -23.64 10.47 25.85
CA GLU A 478 -24.95 11.16 25.86
C GLU A 478 -25.91 10.59 24.82
N ASN A 479 -25.39 10.21 23.65
CA ASN A 479 -26.15 9.58 22.57
C ASN A 479 -25.75 8.11 22.39
N ALA A 480 -25.57 7.38 23.48
CA ALA A 480 -25.25 5.96 23.41
C ALA A 480 -26.40 5.17 22.77
N PRO A 481 -26.14 4.29 21.78
CA PRO A 481 -27.16 3.39 21.24
C PRO A 481 -27.82 2.56 22.35
N GLU A 482 -29.15 2.44 22.32
CA GLU A 482 -29.93 1.70 23.32
C GLU A 482 -29.40 0.27 23.50
N ALA A 483 -29.04 -0.41 22.41
CA ALA A 483 -28.46 -1.75 22.44
C ALA A 483 -27.18 -1.84 23.30
N LEU A 484 -26.33 -0.80 23.32
CA LEU A 484 -25.13 -0.77 24.15
C LEU A 484 -25.48 -0.50 25.62
N VAL A 485 -26.49 0.35 25.88
CA VAL A 485 -26.99 0.60 27.23
C VAL A 485 -27.56 -0.69 27.82
N THR A 486 -28.43 -1.39 27.08
CA THR A 486 -29.00 -2.68 27.48
C THR A 486 -27.91 -3.72 27.73
N LEU A 487 -26.97 -3.87 26.79
CA LEU A 487 -25.85 -4.80 26.95
C LEU A 487 -25.03 -4.50 28.21
N MET A 488 -24.74 -3.23 28.49
CA MET A 488 -23.99 -2.84 29.68
C MET A 488 -24.76 -3.14 30.97
N LEU A 489 -26.07 -2.88 31.01
CA LEU A 489 -26.93 -3.24 32.13
C LEU A 489 -26.94 -4.76 32.37
N ASP A 490 -26.95 -5.56 31.30
CA ASP A 490 -26.86 -7.03 31.40
C ASP A 490 -25.50 -7.49 31.91
N VAL A 491 -24.41 -6.88 31.45
CA VAL A 491 -23.05 -7.14 31.96
C VAL A 491 -22.98 -6.85 33.47
N LEU A 492 -23.46 -5.68 33.92
CA LEU A 492 -23.47 -5.33 35.34
C LEU A 492 -24.36 -6.28 36.16
N THR A 493 -25.52 -6.65 35.63
CA THR A 493 -26.43 -7.59 36.30
C THR A 493 -25.80 -8.99 36.40
N ALA A 494 -25.08 -9.43 35.37
CA ALA A 494 -24.35 -10.70 35.40
C ALA A 494 -23.22 -10.69 36.44
N LEU A 495 -22.46 -9.59 36.54
CA LEU A 495 -21.43 -9.41 37.56
C LEU A 495 -22.02 -9.37 38.98
N TYR A 496 -23.16 -8.70 39.14
CA TYR A 496 -23.87 -8.62 40.42
C TYR A 496 -24.23 -10.00 40.97
N ARG A 497 -24.64 -10.92 40.08
CA ARG A 497 -25.04 -12.29 40.44
C ARG A 497 -23.88 -13.20 40.83
N GLN A 498 -22.62 -12.80 40.63
CA GLN A 498 -21.45 -13.66 40.89
C GLN A 498 -21.04 -13.78 42.37
N HIS A 499 -21.83 -13.21 43.30
CA HIS A 499 -21.60 -13.16 44.76
C HIS A 499 -20.43 -14.02 45.31
N PRO A 500 -19.31 -13.38 45.71
CA PRO A 500 -19.08 -11.94 45.84
C PRO A 500 -18.87 -11.22 44.49
N TRP A 501 -19.12 -9.91 44.46
CA TRP A 501 -18.78 -9.07 43.30
C TRP A 501 -17.26 -9.16 43.05
N PRO A 502 -16.80 -9.37 41.80
CA PRO A 502 -15.37 -9.52 41.54
C PRO A 502 -14.62 -8.21 41.79
N CYS A 503 -13.50 -8.27 42.51
CA CYS A 503 -12.59 -7.14 42.70
C CYS A 503 -11.99 -6.71 41.35
N MET A 504 -12.59 -5.72 40.68
CA MET A 504 -12.21 -5.29 39.34
C MET A 504 -11.63 -3.89 39.35
N HIS A 505 -10.43 -3.73 38.79
CA HIS A 505 -9.87 -2.42 38.48
C HIS A 505 -10.16 -2.06 37.02
N VAL A 506 -10.82 -0.93 36.83
CA VAL A 506 -10.86 -0.28 35.52
C VAL A 506 -9.48 0.38 35.31
N PRO A 507 -8.79 0.12 34.18
CA PRO A 507 -7.51 0.76 33.87
C PRO A 507 -7.57 2.28 34.05
N SER A 508 -6.48 2.91 34.51
CA SER A 508 -6.44 4.35 34.82
C SER A 508 -6.90 5.24 33.66
N LYS A 509 -6.53 4.87 32.42
CA LYS A 509 -6.97 5.54 31.18
C LYS A 509 -8.50 5.52 30.98
N GLN A 510 -9.18 4.56 31.59
CA GLN A 510 -10.63 4.34 31.50
C GLN A 510 -11.38 4.76 32.76
N ALA A 511 -10.70 5.04 33.87
CA ALA A 511 -11.31 5.40 35.15
C ALA A 511 -12.27 6.60 35.06
N GLY A 512 -12.02 7.52 34.12
CA GLY A 512 -12.91 8.65 33.84
C GLY A 512 -14.33 8.25 33.42
N ALA A 513 -14.54 7.05 32.85
CA ALA A 513 -15.87 6.58 32.45
C ALA A 513 -16.78 6.26 33.66
N THR A 514 -16.19 5.86 34.79
CA THR A 514 -16.95 5.47 35.99
C THR A 514 -17.77 6.62 36.58
N ARG A 515 -17.38 7.89 36.33
CA ARG A 515 -18.14 9.07 36.78
C ARG A 515 -19.51 9.20 36.12
N TYR A 516 -19.73 8.51 35.01
CA TYR A 516 -20.96 8.55 34.23
C TYR A 516 -21.88 7.35 34.48
N LEU A 517 -21.50 6.43 35.37
CA LEU A 517 -22.37 5.32 35.81
C LEU A 517 -23.78 5.76 36.25
N PRO A 518 -23.99 6.92 36.91
CA PRO A 518 -25.35 7.39 37.22
C PRO A 518 -26.28 7.51 36.01
N ARG A 519 -25.75 7.74 34.80
CA ARG A 519 -26.57 7.77 33.57
C ARG A 519 -27.27 6.43 33.31
N LEU A 520 -26.63 5.32 33.68
CA LEU A 520 -27.22 3.99 33.52
C LEU A 520 -28.36 3.72 34.52
N LEU A 521 -28.43 4.44 35.65
CA LEU A 521 -29.55 4.30 36.59
C LEU A 521 -30.86 4.79 35.99
N HIS A 522 -30.82 5.88 35.22
CA HIS A 522 -31.99 6.39 34.52
C HIS A 522 -32.50 5.44 33.44
N ALA A 523 -31.59 4.65 32.84
CA ALA A 523 -31.94 3.64 31.85
C ALA A 523 -32.33 2.28 32.46
N ALA A 524 -32.09 2.06 33.76
CA ALA A 524 -32.34 0.79 34.42
C ALA A 524 -33.85 0.58 34.67
N GLN A 525 -34.42 -0.40 33.98
CA GLN A 525 -35.86 -0.68 34.02
C GLN A 525 -36.24 -1.58 35.20
N THR A 526 -35.35 -2.50 35.58
CA THR A 526 -35.61 -3.48 36.66
C THR A 526 -34.87 -3.13 37.96
N GLU A 527 -35.38 -3.63 39.09
CA GLU A 527 -34.71 -3.49 40.39
C GLU A 527 -33.32 -4.13 40.38
N ALA A 528 -33.18 -5.31 39.77
CA ALA A 528 -31.90 -6.00 39.66
C ALA A 528 -30.86 -5.16 38.89
N GLN A 529 -31.26 -4.49 37.81
CA GLN A 529 -30.39 -3.58 37.07
C GLN A 529 -30.00 -2.36 37.90
N ARG A 530 -30.96 -1.74 38.61
CA ARG A 530 -30.67 -0.59 39.50
C ARG A 530 -29.66 -0.98 40.59
N GLN A 531 -29.88 -2.10 41.27
CA GLN A 531 -28.96 -2.64 42.26
C GLN A 531 -27.58 -2.90 41.66
N ALA A 532 -27.51 -3.55 40.49
CA ALA A 532 -26.25 -3.83 39.81
C ALA A 532 -25.47 -2.55 39.46
N VAL A 533 -26.14 -1.50 38.99
CA VAL A 533 -25.50 -0.20 38.70
C VAL A 533 -25.03 0.48 39.99
N MET A 534 -25.84 0.49 41.05
CA MET A 534 -25.45 1.07 42.34
C MET A 534 -24.24 0.36 42.96
N HIS A 535 -24.21 -0.97 42.90
CA HIS A 535 -23.04 -1.76 43.29
C HIS A 535 -21.82 -1.44 42.42
N ALA A 536 -21.99 -1.39 41.09
CA ALA A 536 -20.90 -1.03 40.18
C ALA A 536 -20.33 0.38 40.45
N MET A 537 -21.16 1.35 40.84
CA MET A 537 -20.70 2.68 41.25
C MET A 537 -19.74 2.59 42.44
N VAL A 538 -20.11 1.83 43.47
CA VAL A 538 -19.24 1.67 44.63
C VAL A 538 -18.00 0.87 44.29
N GLU A 539 -18.11 -0.20 43.51
CA GLU A 539 -16.99 -1.10 43.19
C GLU A 539 -15.98 -0.45 42.24
N LEU A 540 -16.42 0.30 41.24
CA LEU A 540 -15.56 0.80 40.16
C LEU A 540 -15.07 2.23 40.37
N MET A 541 -15.80 3.08 41.11
CA MET A 541 -15.40 4.48 41.32
C MET A 541 -14.28 4.60 42.37
N PRO A 542 -13.38 5.59 42.27
CA PRO A 542 -12.45 5.90 43.36
C PRO A 542 -13.19 6.24 44.65
N TRP A 543 -12.71 5.74 45.80
CA TRP A 543 -13.41 5.92 47.10
C TRP A 543 -13.77 7.38 47.39
N LYS A 544 -12.86 8.31 47.12
CA LYS A 544 -13.10 9.76 47.34
C LYS A 544 -14.40 10.29 46.73
N LYS A 545 -14.89 9.67 45.65
CA LYS A 545 -16.12 10.05 44.96
C LYS A 545 -17.35 9.26 45.43
N VAL A 546 -17.15 8.14 46.11
CA VAL A 546 -18.23 7.23 46.53
C VAL A 546 -19.18 7.90 47.54
N PRO A 547 -18.73 8.59 48.61
CA PRO A 547 -19.66 9.19 49.57
C PRO A 547 -20.60 10.22 48.96
N LEU A 548 -20.10 11.11 48.08
CA LEU A 548 -20.92 12.09 47.38
C LEU A 548 -22.00 11.40 46.53
N GLN A 549 -21.64 10.35 45.80
CA GLN A 549 -22.58 9.59 45.00
C GLN A 549 -23.59 8.82 45.85
N LEU A 550 -23.16 8.23 46.97
CA LEU A 550 -24.08 7.59 47.92
C LEU A 550 -25.07 8.58 48.52
N GLY A 551 -24.65 9.83 48.79
CA GLY A 551 -25.55 10.91 49.21
C GLY A 551 -26.64 11.18 48.17
N ALA A 552 -26.25 11.33 46.90
CA ALA A 552 -27.20 11.51 45.79
C ALA A 552 -28.13 10.29 45.63
N LEU A 553 -27.60 9.07 45.76
CA LEU A 553 -28.38 7.83 45.68
C LEU A 553 -29.38 7.70 46.84
N ARG A 554 -29.03 8.12 48.05
CA ARG A 554 -29.97 8.11 49.20
C ARG A 554 -31.15 9.04 49.01
N ALA A 555 -30.94 10.18 48.36
CA ALA A 555 -32.01 11.11 48.05
C ALA A 555 -32.95 10.56 46.97
N ALA A 556 -32.41 9.91 45.93
CA ALA A 556 -33.19 9.40 44.81
C ALA A 556 -33.81 8.00 45.05
N TYR A 557 -33.08 7.12 45.75
CA TYR A 557 -33.42 5.70 45.95
C TYR A 557 -33.12 5.27 47.40
N PRO A 558 -33.89 5.77 48.39
CA PRO A 558 -33.55 5.63 49.80
C PRO A 558 -33.51 4.19 50.30
N GLY A 559 -34.37 3.30 49.79
CA GLY A 559 -34.41 1.90 50.21
C GLY A 559 -33.16 1.14 49.74
N GLU A 560 -32.89 1.22 48.45
CA GLU A 560 -31.77 0.55 47.79
C GLU A 560 -30.43 1.10 48.27
N ALA A 561 -30.32 2.41 48.46
CA ALA A 561 -29.10 3.03 48.98
C ALA A 561 -28.80 2.61 50.42
N ARG A 562 -29.83 2.44 51.27
CA ARG A 562 -29.65 1.90 52.63
C ARG A 562 -29.20 0.45 52.60
N ALA A 563 -29.81 -0.38 51.75
CA ALA A 563 -29.40 -1.77 51.58
C ALA A 563 -27.93 -1.85 51.12
N LEU A 564 -27.52 -1.01 50.17
CA LEU A 564 -26.15 -0.92 49.71
C LEU A 564 -25.18 -0.52 50.84
N LEU A 565 -25.50 0.50 51.63
CA LEU A 565 -24.69 0.92 52.78
C LEU A 565 -24.52 -0.20 53.81
N MET A 566 -25.58 -0.95 54.10
CA MET A 566 -25.53 -2.12 54.99
C MET A 566 -24.70 -3.26 54.40
N THR A 567 -24.74 -3.46 53.09
CA THR A 567 -23.87 -4.43 52.41
C THR A 567 -22.41 -4.00 52.49
N LEU A 568 -22.12 -2.72 52.28
CA LEU A 568 -20.77 -2.18 52.38
C LEU A 568 -20.18 -2.32 53.78
N SER A 569 -20.96 -2.03 54.83
CA SER A 569 -20.48 -2.16 56.21
C SER A 569 -20.12 -3.61 56.59
N ARG A 570 -20.61 -4.59 55.83
CA ARG A 570 -20.36 -6.03 55.99
C ARG A 570 -19.28 -6.59 55.07
N GLN A 571 -18.68 -5.78 54.19
CA GLN A 571 -17.61 -6.26 53.29
C GLN A 571 -16.38 -6.75 54.08
N PRO A 572 -15.69 -7.81 53.62
CA PRO A 572 -14.53 -8.36 54.31
C PRO A 572 -13.33 -7.38 54.28
N ASP A 573 -12.40 -7.54 55.21
CA ASP A 573 -11.20 -6.68 55.32
C ASP A 573 -10.38 -6.64 54.01
N GLU A 574 -10.32 -7.75 53.28
CA GLU A 574 -9.61 -7.84 51.99
C GLU A 574 -10.20 -6.89 50.95
N TRP A 575 -11.53 -6.75 50.91
CA TRP A 575 -12.21 -5.83 50.01
C TRP A 575 -11.86 -4.38 50.36
N TRP A 576 -11.83 -4.03 51.65
CA TRP A 576 -11.46 -2.67 52.10
C TRP A 576 -10.01 -2.32 51.76
N ARG A 577 -9.08 -3.25 52.00
CA ARG A 577 -7.67 -3.06 51.64
C ARG A 577 -7.49 -2.86 50.14
N TRP A 578 -8.21 -3.65 49.34
CA TRP A 578 -8.24 -3.49 47.89
C TRP A 578 -8.82 -2.13 47.48
N LYS A 579 -9.98 -1.76 48.03
CA LYS A 579 -10.74 -0.58 47.61
C LYS A 579 -10.06 0.74 47.97
N LEU A 580 -9.46 0.80 49.15
CA LEU A 580 -8.83 2.02 49.66
C LEU A 580 -7.37 2.16 49.18
N SER A 581 -6.78 1.14 48.53
CA SER A 581 -5.46 1.20 47.88
C SER A 581 -4.31 1.73 48.77
N HIS A 582 -4.45 1.63 50.10
CA HIS A 582 -3.45 2.08 51.06
C HIS A 582 -3.04 0.92 51.97
N GLN A 583 -1.73 0.62 51.99
CA GLN A 583 -1.12 -0.38 52.86
C GLN A 583 -1.21 -0.04 54.37
N LEU A 584 -1.78 1.11 54.74
CA LEU A 584 -1.73 1.70 56.08
C LEU A 584 -3.11 1.92 56.73
N PHE A 585 -4.16 1.25 56.26
CA PHE A 585 -5.48 1.36 56.90
C PHE A 585 -5.54 0.46 58.15
N SER A 586 -5.51 1.06 59.35
CA SER A 586 -5.60 0.32 60.61
C SER A 586 -6.95 -0.38 60.77
N GLN A 587 -6.99 -1.49 61.51
CA GLN A 587 -8.25 -2.19 61.83
C GLN A 587 -9.26 -1.26 62.54
N GLU A 588 -8.76 -0.34 63.37
CA GLU A 588 -9.58 0.66 64.06
C GLU A 588 -10.28 1.61 63.08
N LYS A 589 -9.56 2.14 62.08
CA LYS A 589 -10.17 2.99 61.04
C LYS A 589 -11.19 2.21 60.20
N MET A 590 -10.95 0.94 59.90
CA MET A 590 -11.94 0.09 59.22
C MET A 590 -13.20 -0.11 60.08
N ALA A 591 -13.04 -0.35 61.38
CA ALA A 591 -14.16 -0.48 62.31
C ALA A 591 -14.98 0.82 62.39
N HIS A 592 -14.31 1.98 62.49
CA HIS A 592 -14.95 3.30 62.45
C HIS A 592 -15.70 3.52 61.13
N LEU A 593 -15.12 3.15 59.99
CA LEU A 593 -15.76 3.29 58.69
C LEU A 593 -17.01 2.40 58.57
N ARG A 594 -16.94 1.14 59.04
CA ARG A 594 -18.09 0.22 59.08
C ARG A 594 -19.21 0.75 59.99
N GLN A 595 -18.84 1.29 61.15
CA GLN A 595 -19.79 1.91 62.06
C GLN A 595 -20.44 3.15 61.45
N ALA A 596 -19.65 4.00 60.77
CA ALA A 596 -20.15 5.18 60.08
C ALA A 596 -21.11 4.81 58.94
N LEU A 597 -20.79 3.80 58.13
CA LEU A 597 -21.69 3.30 57.08
C LEU A 597 -23.01 2.76 57.65
N THR A 598 -22.94 2.00 58.74
CA THR A 598 -24.13 1.48 59.43
C THR A 598 -24.97 2.62 60.00
N ARG A 599 -24.34 3.62 60.63
CA ARG A 599 -25.02 4.83 61.13
C ARG A 599 -25.70 5.56 59.98
N GLN A 600 -24.99 5.79 58.88
CA GLN A 600 -25.53 6.48 57.71
C GLN A 600 -26.70 5.70 57.07
N ALA A 601 -26.69 4.38 57.07
CA ALA A 601 -27.84 3.59 56.61
C ALA A 601 -29.12 3.84 57.46
N LEU A 602 -28.97 4.17 58.74
CA LEU A 602 -30.08 4.39 59.67
C LEU A 602 -30.54 5.86 59.73
N MET A 603 -29.73 6.82 59.24
CA MET A 603 -30.07 8.25 59.29
C MET A 603 -30.98 8.70 58.11
N PRO A 604 -31.65 9.87 58.23
CA PRO A 604 -32.46 10.45 57.15
C PRO A 604 -31.65 10.72 55.88
N ALA A 605 -32.29 10.67 54.71
CA ALA A 605 -31.63 10.76 53.40
C ALA A 605 -30.79 12.05 53.19
N ASN A 606 -31.09 13.13 53.90
CA ASN A 606 -30.42 14.43 53.78
C ASN A 606 -29.16 14.57 54.65
N THR A 607 -28.70 13.48 55.27
CA THR A 607 -27.51 13.51 56.13
C THR A 607 -26.24 13.58 55.28
N ASP A 608 -25.32 14.48 55.63
CA ASP A 608 -24.06 14.62 54.92
C ASP A 608 -23.22 13.33 54.98
N MET A 609 -22.69 12.94 53.82
CA MET A 609 -21.87 11.76 53.62
C MET A 609 -20.38 12.09 53.60
N ALA A 610 -19.98 13.37 53.61
CA ALA A 610 -18.59 13.81 53.60
C ALA A 610 -17.77 13.22 54.77
N VAL A 611 -18.41 12.98 55.92
CA VAL A 611 -17.79 12.33 57.09
C VAL A 611 -17.12 10.98 56.79
N LEU A 612 -17.54 10.28 55.73
CA LEU A 612 -16.90 9.02 55.32
C LEU A 612 -15.54 9.23 54.65
N ASN A 613 -15.31 10.38 54.01
CA ASN A 613 -14.00 10.74 53.47
C ASN A 613 -13.05 11.16 54.59
N ASP A 614 -13.53 11.87 55.61
CA ASP A 614 -12.71 12.33 56.75
C ASP A 614 -12.10 11.16 57.54
N ILE A 615 -12.76 9.99 57.55
CA ILE A 615 -12.23 8.77 58.18
C ILE A 615 -11.07 8.16 57.36
N VAL A 616 -11.09 8.37 56.04
CA VAL A 616 -10.16 7.74 55.10
C VAL A 616 -8.97 8.64 54.78
N GLU A 617 -9.17 9.96 54.71
CA GLU A 617 -8.08 10.91 54.45
C GLU A 617 -7.28 11.15 55.74
N PRO A 618 -5.93 11.11 55.70
CA PRO A 618 -5.12 11.46 56.85
C PRO A 618 -5.29 12.96 57.15
N SER A 619 -5.57 13.27 58.41
CA SER A 619 -5.72 14.64 58.92
C SER A 619 -4.47 15.52 58.71
N ASP A 620 -3.31 14.92 58.42
CA ASP A 620 -2.00 15.60 58.34
C ASP A 620 -1.19 15.18 57.10
N SER A 621 -1.55 15.66 55.91
CA SER A 621 -0.69 15.53 54.71
C SER A 621 -0.34 16.89 54.11
N GLN A 622 0.17 17.78 54.97
CA GLN A 622 0.93 18.96 54.52
C GLN A 622 2.44 18.87 54.74
N GLU A 623 3.01 17.81 55.33
CA GLU A 623 4.46 17.72 55.51
C GLU A 623 5.03 16.37 55.06
N ASN A 624 6.03 16.45 54.17
CA ASN A 624 6.98 15.42 53.75
C ASN A 624 6.45 14.19 52.98
N MET A 625 6.35 14.33 51.66
CA MET A 625 6.46 13.22 50.69
C MET A 625 7.46 13.58 49.57
N GLY A 626 8.66 14.01 49.98
CA GLY A 626 9.87 13.76 49.22
C GLY A 626 10.52 12.52 49.82
N ASP A 627 10.96 11.58 48.99
CA ASP A 627 11.64 10.33 49.37
C ASP A 627 10.76 9.23 49.97
N ILE A 628 10.09 8.45 49.10
CA ILE A 628 10.02 6.96 49.13
C ILE A 628 9.31 6.56 47.82
N VAL A 629 10.04 6.56 46.70
CA VAL A 629 9.69 5.75 45.52
C VAL A 629 11.00 5.20 44.97
N SER A 630 11.53 4.17 45.63
CA SER A 630 12.63 3.33 45.12
C SER A 630 12.69 2.02 45.92
N ALA A 631 11.79 1.09 45.61
CA ALA A 631 11.98 -0.31 45.96
C ALA A 631 11.61 -1.18 44.74
N PRO A 632 12.52 -2.00 44.20
CA PRO A 632 12.30 -2.74 42.97
C PRO A 632 11.52 -4.04 43.23
N LEU A 633 10.40 -4.20 42.52
CA LEU A 633 9.70 -5.48 42.37
C LEU A 633 10.50 -6.39 41.42
N HIS A 634 11.47 -7.14 41.96
CA HIS A 634 12.03 -8.30 41.26
C HIS A 634 11.59 -9.60 41.96
N THR A 635 10.54 -10.21 41.43
CA THR A 635 10.32 -11.65 41.52
C THR A 635 9.57 -12.10 40.27
N ILE A 636 10.25 -12.04 39.13
CA ILE A 636 9.84 -12.76 37.92
C ILE A 636 10.26 -14.22 38.11
N ARG A 637 9.30 -15.10 38.34
CA ARG A 637 9.47 -16.55 38.17
C ARG A 637 9.88 -16.82 36.72
N ARG A 638 11.17 -17.12 36.50
CA ARG A 638 11.67 -17.65 35.23
C ARG A 638 11.02 -19.01 34.98
N MET A 639 10.25 -19.12 33.89
CA MET A 639 9.95 -20.42 33.28
C MET A 639 11.24 -21.03 32.70
N PRO A 640 11.44 -22.35 32.79
CA PRO A 640 12.59 -23.00 32.17
C PRO A 640 12.45 -23.01 30.64
N PRO A 641 13.54 -22.84 29.88
CA PRO A 641 13.51 -22.87 28.43
C PRO A 641 13.14 -24.28 27.91
N ARG A 642 12.16 -24.33 27.01
CA ARG A 642 11.80 -25.54 26.25
C ARG A 642 13.02 -26.03 25.47
N ARG A 643 13.48 -27.24 25.79
CA ARG A 643 14.46 -28.00 24.99
C ARG A 643 13.97 -28.12 23.55
N ARG A 644 14.78 -27.65 22.59
CA ARG A 644 14.67 -28.04 21.19
C ARG A 644 14.92 -29.54 21.09
N ARG A 645 13.92 -30.31 20.67
CA ARG A 645 14.11 -31.65 20.12
C ARG A 645 14.76 -31.49 18.75
N THR A 646 16.01 -31.87 18.64
CA THR A 646 16.56 -32.41 17.38
C THR A 646 16.03 -33.83 17.24
N SER A 647 15.41 -34.12 16.11
CA SER A 647 14.99 -35.47 15.70
C SER A 647 16.06 -36.04 14.75
N PRO A 648 16.19 -37.38 14.71
CA PRO A 648 17.32 -38.11 14.14
C PRO A 648 17.47 -37.98 12.63
#